data_AF-A0A4Y1RJS3-F1
#
_entry.id   AF-A0A4Y1RJS3-F1
#
_cell.length_a   1.000
_cell.length_b   1.000
_cell.length_c   1.000
_cell.angle_alpha   90.00
_cell.angle_beta   90.00
_cell.angle_gamma   90.00
#
_symmetry.space_group_name_H-M   'P 1'
#
loop_
_entity.id
_entity.type
_entity.pdbx_description
1 polymer ?
#
loop_
_entity_poly.entity_id
_entity_poly.type
_entity_poly.pdbx_seq_one_letter_code
_entity_poly.pdbx_strand_id
1 'polypeptide(L)'
;MHMEIGRRIFRQRLETDREGDLEQRRAFQKLIYVSTLVFGDASSFLLPWKRVFKITDSQVELAVRDNAQRLYASKLKSVGRDIDAEQLVRLKEAQHAYRLSDEYAEDLFKEHARKLVEANISAALSIIKSRTRAAGVTHVVEELEKMLAFNSLLISLKNQPDAARFAPGVGPISLLGGEYYGDRKIDDLKLLFRAYVTDSLSTGRLEENKLSALNQLRNIFGLGKREAESIVLDVTSKVYRKRLSQAVSAGELEAADSKAAFLQNICEELHFDPERASQIHEEIYRQKLQLCVADGELNEEDVAALLRLRVMLCIPQQTVEAAHSDICGSLFEKVVKEAIASGVDGYDADVKQAVRKAAHGLRLSREAAMSIAGKAVRKIFINYVKRARSVGSRTEAAKELKKMIAFNTLVVTELVADIKGESSDDTSTEEPIKEQEIEVLEDEEWESIQTLRKIRPDKELAAKLGKPGQTEITLKDDLQERERTDLYKTYLLFCITGEVKRIPFGAQITTKKDDSEYVLLNQLGGILGLSTTEIVEVHRSLAEQAFRQQAEVILADGQLTKARVEQLNELQKQVGLPPQYVQKIIKNITTTKMAAAIETAIGQGRLNIKQIRELKESSVDLDSMISETLRESLFKKTVDEIFSSGTGEFDEEEVYEKIPLDLNINAEKAKNVVQELARSRLSNSLIQAVSLLRQRNRQGVVSSLNDLLACDKAVPAKPLSWDVPEELADLFAIYLKVTQHQRNYCACSICWTLMILRQLLSGRWEIDYKLLAQRRKTLYSEKAQWGIGLCLIGSFLFTILFP
;
A
#
# COMPACT_ATOMS: atom_id res chain seq x y z
N MET A 1 72.88 35.86 -44.98
CA MET A 1 73.17 34.86 -43.92
C MET A 1 71.98 34.00 -43.51
N HIS A 2 70.98 34.48 -42.74
CA HIS A 2 69.90 33.61 -42.22
C HIS A 2 69.09 32.90 -43.32
N MET A 3 68.76 33.58 -44.42
CA MET A 3 68.09 32.95 -45.58
C MET A 3 68.96 31.91 -46.31
N GLU A 4 70.29 32.09 -46.34
CA GLU A 4 71.22 31.15 -47.00
C GLU A 4 71.39 29.88 -46.16
N ILE A 5 71.48 30.03 -44.84
CA ILE A 5 71.46 28.93 -43.88
C ILE A 5 70.13 28.17 -43.99
N GLY A 6 69.00 28.90 -44.10
CA GLY A 6 67.69 28.30 -44.33
C GLY A 6 67.62 27.48 -45.62
N ARG A 7 68.18 27.99 -46.73
CA ARG A 7 68.26 27.27 -48.02
C ARG A 7 69.16 26.04 -47.97
N ARG A 8 70.20 26.07 -47.12
CA ARG A 8 71.09 24.92 -46.90
C ARG A 8 70.38 23.82 -46.10
N ILE A 9 69.74 24.18 -45.00
CA ILE A 9 68.97 23.25 -44.16
C ILE A 9 67.80 22.65 -44.95
N PHE A 10 67.10 23.45 -45.76
CA PHE A 10 66.01 22.97 -46.60
C PHE A 10 66.47 22.00 -47.70
N ARG A 11 67.67 22.21 -48.29
CA ARG A 11 68.27 21.25 -49.23
C ARG A 11 68.68 19.96 -48.54
N GLN A 12 69.38 20.07 -47.40
CA GLN A 12 69.79 18.90 -46.60
C GLN A 12 68.59 18.06 -46.17
N ARG A 13 67.46 18.69 -45.84
CA ARG A 13 66.20 18.00 -45.51
C ARG A 13 65.67 17.11 -46.64
N LEU A 14 65.88 17.50 -47.91
CA LEU A 14 65.46 16.71 -49.08
C LEU A 14 66.42 15.53 -49.35
N GLU A 15 67.62 15.56 -48.75
CA GLU A 15 68.71 14.61 -48.98
C GLU A 15 68.86 13.56 -47.86
N THR A 16 68.15 13.70 -46.73
CA THR A 16 68.29 12.83 -45.53
C THR A 16 67.10 11.90 -45.29
N ASP A 17 67.34 10.78 -44.58
CA ASP A 17 66.31 9.84 -44.11
C ASP A 17 65.32 10.46 -43.10
N ARG A 18 64.24 9.74 -42.77
CA ARG A 18 63.13 10.23 -41.93
C ARG A 18 63.55 10.82 -40.58
N GLU A 19 64.57 10.28 -39.91
CA GLU A 19 65.09 10.83 -38.64
C GLU A 19 65.91 12.11 -38.87
N GLY A 20 66.74 12.14 -39.91
CA GLY A 20 67.48 13.34 -40.32
C GLY A 20 66.56 14.48 -40.75
N ASP A 21 65.44 14.17 -41.40
CA ASP A 21 64.40 15.16 -41.75
C ASP A 21 63.82 15.84 -40.49
N LEU A 22 63.57 15.10 -39.41
CA LEU A 22 63.08 15.67 -38.15
C LEU A 22 64.12 16.59 -37.48
N GLU A 23 65.40 16.22 -37.51
CA GLU A 23 66.49 17.04 -36.97
C GLU A 23 66.68 18.32 -37.79
N GLN A 24 66.64 18.22 -39.11
CA GLN A 24 66.74 19.38 -40.01
C GLN A 24 65.51 20.30 -39.86
N ARG A 25 64.30 19.76 -39.65
CA ARG A 25 63.12 20.55 -39.28
C ARG A 25 63.32 21.30 -37.96
N ARG A 26 63.88 20.65 -36.93
CA ARG A 26 64.20 21.32 -35.65
C ARG A 26 65.27 22.39 -35.82
N ALA A 27 66.31 22.14 -36.62
CA ALA A 27 67.34 23.12 -36.95
C ALA A 27 66.75 24.33 -37.69
N PHE A 28 65.82 24.09 -38.61
CA PHE A 28 65.09 25.14 -39.31
C PHE A 28 64.18 25.95 -38.37
N GLN A 29 63.46 25.30 -37.45
CA GLN A 29 62.68 25.97 -36.41
C GLN A 29 63.55 26.86 -35.51
N LYS A 30 64.73 26.37 -35.10
CA LYS A 30 65.71 27.17 -34.32
C LYS A 30 66.18 28.38 -35.09
N LEU A 31 66.44 28.24 -36.40
CA LEU A 31 66.84 29.36 -37.26
C LEU A 31 65.74 30.41 -37.36
N ILE A 32 64.47 30.00 -37.52
CA ILE A 32 63.32 30.90 -37.47
C ILE A 32 63.32 31.66 -36.15
N TYR A 33 63.43 30.96 -35.02
CA TYR A 33 63.40 31.57 -33.69
C TYR A 33 64.53 32.59 -33.47
N VAL A 34 65.78 32.24 -33.79
CA VAL A 34 66.93 33.16 -33.70
C VAL A 34 66.73 34.37 -34.61
N SER A 35 66.17 34.18 -35.79
CA SER A 35 65.83 35.28 -36.69
C SER A 35 64.78 36.22 -36.09
N THR A 36 63.74 35.68 -35.47
CA THR A 36 62.68 36.47 -34.82
C THR A 36 63.20 37.24 -33.61
N LEU A 37 64.13 36.66 -32.84
CA LEU A 37 64.78 37.35 -31.72
C LEU A 37 65.66 38.52 -32.19
N VAL A 38 66.51 38.30 -33.22
CA VAL A 38 67.45 39.31 -33.73
C VAL A 38 66.74 40.45 -34.46
N PHE A 39 65.74 40.14 -35.31
CA PHE A 39 65.10 41.13 -36.18
C PHE A 39 63.77 41.67 -35.64
N GLY A 40 63.25 41.15 -34.53
CA GLY A 40 62.00 41.67 -33.97
C GLY A 40 60.80 41.55 -34.89
N ASP A 41 59.88 42.50 -34.81
CA ASP A 41 58.68 42.56 -35.65
C ASP A 41 59.02 42.80 -37.13
N ALA A 42 60.20 43.37 -37.40
CA ALA A 42 60.75 43.54 -38.74
C ALA A 42 61.16 42.20 -39.40
N SER A 43 61.24 41.10 -38.65
CA SER A 43 61.52 39.77 -39.20
C SER A 43 60.49 39.30 -40.22
N SER A 44 59.23 39.68 -40.04
CA SER A 44 58.12 39.36 -40.95
C SER A 44 58.29 39.99 -42.34
N PHE A 45 58.92 41.17 -42.39
CA PHE A 45 59.19 41.93 -43.62
C PHE A 45 60.55 41.59 -44.23
N LEU A 46 61.58 41.39 -43.41
CA LEU A 46 62.96 41.19 -43.86
C LEU A 46 63.26 39.76 -44.30
N LEU A 47 62.54 38.76 -43.78
CA LEU A 47 62.79 37.35 -44.04
C LEU A 47 61.52 36.68 -44.58
N PRO A 48 61.37 36.56 -45.91
CA PRO A 48 60.16 36.02 -46.54
C PRO A 48 60.12 34.48 -46.46
N TRP A 49 60.12 33.93 -45.25
CA TRP A 49 60.07 32.48 -44.99
C TRP A 49 58.90 31.81 -45.74
N LYS A 50 57.73 32.47 -45.79
CA LYS A 50 56.52 32.02 -46.51
C LYS A 50 56.76 31.80 -48.00
N ARG A 51 57.34 32.81 -48.66
CA ARG A 51 57.49 32.83 -50.12
C ARG A 51 58.58 31.86 -50.57
N VAL A 52 59.62 31.70 -49.78
CA VAL A 52 60.80 30.91 -50.15
C VAL A 52 60.68 29.44 -49.76
N PHE A 53 60.02 29.13 -48.64
CA PHE A 53 59.97 27.76 -48.09
C PHE A 53 58.55 27.17 -47.96
N LYS A 54 57.49 27.89 -48.40
CA LYS A 54 56.08 27.45 -48.35
C LYS A 54 55.59 27.11 -46.94
N ILE A 55 55.94 27.93 -45.95
CA ILE A 55 55.59 27.75 -44.53
C ILE A 55 54.46 28.72 -44.16
N THR A 56 53.51 28.27 -43.35
CA THR A 56 52.39 29.09 -42.86
C THR A 56 52.78 29.95 -41.65
N ASP A 57 52.06 31.04 -41.40
CA ASP A 57 52.25 31.88 -40.20
C ASP A 57 52.14 31.06 -38.90
N SER A 58 51.15 30.19 -38.84
CA SER A 58 50.97 29.27 -37.72
C SER A 58 52.19 28.39 -37.46
N GLN A 59 52.90 27.94 -38.51
CA GLN A 59 54.12 27.13 -38.35
C GLN A 59 55.31 27.95 -37.84
N VAL A 60 55.38 29.23 -38.18
CA VAL A 60 56.40 30.17 -37.67
C VAL A 60 56.12 30.47 -36.20
N GLU A 61 54.88 30.76 -35.84
CA GLU A 61 54.45 30.98 -34.46
C GLU A 61 54.68 29.74 -33.58
N LEU A 62 54.31 28.55 -34.07
CA LEU A 62 54.60 27.28 -33.39
C LEU A 62 56.11 27.07 -33.21
N ALA A 63 56.93 27.39 -34.23
CA ALA A 63 58.39 27.27 -34.13
C ALA A 63 58.99 28.23 -33.10
N VAL A 64 58.48 29.46 -33.01
CA VAL A 64 58.92 30.44 -32.01
C VAL A 64 58.50 29.99 -30.61
N ARG A 65 57.24 29.59 -30.45
CA ARG A 65 56.66 29.11 -29.20
C ARG A 65 57.41 27.89 -28.66
N ASP A 66 57.57 26.84 -29.47
CA ASP A 66 58.16 25.57 -29.01
C ASP A 66 59.65 25.73 -28.63
N ASN A 67 60.39 26.64 -29.28
CA ASN A 67 61.78 26.93 -28.92
C ASN A 67 61.88 27.81 -27.67
N ALA A 68 61.01 28.83 -27.53
CA ALA A 68 60.91 29.65 -26.32
C ALA A 68 60.55 28.80 -25.10
N GLN A 69 59.59 27.88 -25.23
CA GLN A 69 59.22 26.91 -24.19
C GLN A 69 60.41 26.02 -23.78
N ARG A 70 61.20 25.52 -24.73
CA ARG A 70 62.40 24.70 -24.43
C ARG A 70 63.49 25.47 -23.68
N LEU A 71 63.75 26.72 -24.04
CA LEU A 71 64.74 27.57 -23.37
C LEU A 71 64.26 27.99 -21.98
N TYR A 72 62.98 28.30 -21.83
CA TYR A 72 62.40 28.59 -20.53
C TYR A 72 62.42 27.34 -19.64
N ALA A 73 62.06 26.17 -20.17
CA ALA A 73 62.14 24.90 -19.44
C ALA A 73 63.58 24.54 -19.03
N SER A 74 64.61 24.83 -19.85
CA SER A 74 66.00 24.60 -19.44
C SER A 74 66.44 25.57 -18.34
N LYS A 75 65.95 26.81 -18.35
CA LYS A 75 66.17 27.77 -17.27
C LYS A 75 65.46 27.36 -15.98
N LEU A 76 64.24 26.84 -16.07
CA LEU A 76 63.48 26.32 -14.92
C LEU A 76 64.19 25.14 -14.24
N LYS A 77 64.90 24.28 -14.99
CA LYS A 77 65.71 23.20 -14.39
C LYS A 77 66.80 23.68 -13.43
N SER A 78 67.24 24.94 -13.57
CA SER A 78 68.21 25.54 -12.63
C SER A 78 67.57 26.06 -11.34
N VAL A 79 66.24 26.08 -11.27
CA VAL A 79 65.46 26.51 -10.11
C VAL A 79 65.21 25.30 -9.22
N GLY A 80 65.78 25.35 -8.02
CA GLY A 80 65.65 24.31 -7.01
C GLY A 80 64.46 24.53 -6.07
N ARG A 81 64.56 23.94 -4.87
CA ARG A 81 63.55 24.03 -3.80
C ARG A 81 63.61 25.35 -3.04
N ASP A 82 64.79 25.97 -2.97
CA ASP A 82 65.00 27.27 -2.32
C ASP A 82 64.85 28.37 -3.37
N ILE A 83 63.64 28.90 -3.49
CA ILE A 83 63.30 29.94 -4.44
C ILE A 83 63.34 31.30 -3.76
N ASP A 84 64.27 32.14 -4.20
CA ASP A 84 64.35 33.53 -3.77
C ASP A 84 63.53 34.45 -4.68
N ALA A 85 63.09 35.58 -4.13
CA ALA A 85 62.41 36.64 -4.89
C ALA A 85 63.24 37.11 -6.09
N GLU A 86 64.57 37.18 -5.96
CA GLU A 86 65.47 37.54 -7.07
C GLU A 86 65.47 36.52 -8.20
N GLN A 87 65.35 35.23 -7.88
CA GLN A 87 65.30 34.18 -8.89
C GLN A 87 64.00 34.26 -9.69
N LEU A 88 62.87 34.56 -9.04
CA LEU A 88 61.58 34.77 -9.73
C LEU A 88 61.59 35.99 -10.65
N VAL A 89 62.27 37.07 -10.27
CA VAL A 89 62.47 38.25 -11.14
C VAL A 89 63.34 37.88 -12.35
N ARG A 90 64.44 37.15 -12.14
CA ARG A 90 65.30 36.67 -13.25
C ARG A 90 64.57 35.72 -14.20
N LEU A 91 63.62 34.92 -13.70
CA LEU A 91 62.78 34.07 -14.54
C LEU A 91 61.83 34.91 -15.41
N LYS A 92 61.24 35.98 -14.85
CA LYS A 92 60.41 36.90 -15.62
C LYS A 92 61.20 37.66 -16.69
N GLU A 93 62.41 38.12 -16.36
CA GLU A 93 63.32 38.74 -17.33
C GLU A 93 63.69 37.76 -18.46
N ALA A 94 63.97 36.49 -18.12
CA ALA A 94 64.23 35.44 -19.09
C ALA A 94 62.99 35.13 -19.97
N GLN A 95 61.79 35.14 -19.39
CA GLN A 95 60.54 34.96 -20.13
C GLN A 95 60.37 36.05 -21.21
N HIS A 96 60.55 37.32 -20.84
CA HIS A 96 60.49 38.44 -21.77
C HIS A 96 61.60 38.37 -22.83
N ALA A 97 62.82 37.99 -22.44
CA ALA A 97 63.93 37.79 -23.36
C ALA A 97 63.65 36.68 -24.39
N TYR A 98 62.91 35.63 -24.00
CA TYR A 98 62.55 34.52 -24.89
C TYR A 98 61.26 34.75 -25.69
N ARG A 99 60.52 35.83 -25.42
CA ARG A 99 59.19 36.14 -26.00
C ARG A 99 58.16 35.04 -25.77
N LEU A 100 58.16 34.47 -24.57
CA LEU A 100 57.14 33.50 -24.16
C LEU A 100 55.92 34.25 -23.59
N SER A 101 54.71 33.84 -23.98
CA SER A 101 53.50 34.42 -23.39
C SER A 101 53.37 34.05 -21.91
N ASP A 102 52.67 34.89 -21.16
CA ASP A 102 52.46 34.68 -19.72
C ASP A 102 51.75 33.35 -19.43
N GLU A 103 50.80 32.94 -20.28
CA GLU A 103 50.06 31.67 -20.16
C GLU A 103 50.99 30.45 -20.23
N TYR A 104 51.86 30.37 -21.24
CA TYR A 104 52.78 29.23 -21.38
C TYR A 104 53.89 29.25 -20.31
N ALA A 105 54.30 30.44 -19.85
CA ALA A 105 55.28 30.57 -18.78
C ALA A 105 54.69 30.11 -17.43
N GLU A 106 53.43 30.44 -17.17
CA GLU A 106 52.66 29.97 -16.00
C GLU A 106 52.51 28.45 -15.99
N ASP A 107 52.11 27.86 -17.12
CA ASP A 107 51.95 26.41 -17.23
C ASP A 107 53.29 25.67 -17.02
N LEU A 108 54.37 26.15 -17.64
CA LEU A 108 55.70 25.55 -17.47
C LEU A 108 56.24 25.68 -16.04
N PHE A 109 55.97 26.80 -15.37
CA PHE A 109 56.37 26.97 -13.97
C PHE A 109 55.59 26.03 -13.05
N LYS A 110 54.26 25.92 -13.24
CA LYS A 110 53.41 24.97 -12.50
C LYS A 110 53.83 23.53 -12.72
N GLU A 111 54.16 23.13 -13.96
CA GLU A 111 54.68 21.80 -14.27
C GLU A 111 56.02 21.52 -13.58
N HIS A 112 56.94 22.49 -13.54
CA HIS A 112 58.22 22.34 -12.87
C HIS A 112 58.06 22.21 -11.35
N ALA A 113 57.24 23.08 -10.74
CA ALA A 113 56.91 23.01 -9.32
C ALA A 113 56.25 21.66 -8.97
N ARG A 114 55.37 21.15 -9.84
CA ARG A 114 54.76 19.82 -9.68
C ARG A 114 55.82 18.71 -9.70
N LYS A 115 56.75 18.71 -10.66
CA LYS A 115 57.82 17.71 -10.76
C LYS A 115 58.74 17.67 -9.53
N LEU A 116 59.03 18.84 -8.94
CA LEU A 116 59.80 18.91 -7.68
C LEU A 116 59.05 18.23 -6.52
N VAL A 117 57.74 18.42 -6.43
CA VAL A 117 56.89 17.77 -5.43
C VAL A 117 56.75 16.26 -5.70
N GLU A 118 56.57 15.85 -6.96
CA GLU A 118 56.50 14.46 -7.38
C GLU A 118 57.79 13.69 -7.07
N ALA A 119 58.96 14.35 -7.13
CA ALA A 119 60.23 13.79 -6.70
C ALA A 119 60.27 13.52 -5.19
N ASN A 120 59.73 14.41 -4.35
CA ASN A 120 59.63 14.18 -2.90
C ASN A 120 58.65 13.03 -2.59
N ILE A 121 57.54 12.95 -3.32
CA ILE A 121 56.55 11.88 -3.17
C ILE A 121 57.16 10.53 -3.55
N SER A 122 57.88 10.45 -4.66
CA SER A 122 58.54 9.20 -5.07
C SER A 122 59.63 8.77 -4.08
N ALA A 123 60.40 9.70 -3.53
CA ALA A 123 61.33 9.43 -2.44
C ALA A 123 60.60 8.89 -1.19
N ALA A 124 59.54 9.57 -0.75
CA ALA A 124 58.74 9.15 0.39
C ALA A 124 58.07 7.77 0.18
N LEU A 125 57.56 7.50 -1.03
CA LEU A 125 56.98 6.20 -1.38
C LEU A 125 58.02 5.08 -1.39
N SER A 126 59.23 5.36 -1.87
CA SER A 126 60.32 4.37 -1.83
C SER A 126 60.64 3.96 -0.39
N ILE A 127 60.61 4.91 0.55
CA ILE A 127 60.85 4.67 1.98
C ILE A 127 59.69 3.85 2.58
N ILE A 128 58.43 4.24 2.36
CA ILE A 128 57.27 3.47 2.87
C ILE A 128 57.27 2.03 2.34
N LYS A 129 57.51 1.86 1.03
CA LYS A 129 57.45 0.54 0.37
C LYS A 129 58.63 -0.36 0.78
N SER A 130 59.72 0.19 1.32
CA SER A 130 60.92 -0.55 1.75
C SER A 130 60.77 -1.35 3.08
N ARG A 131 59.56 -1.45 3.67
CA ARG A 131 59.22 -2.27 4.85
C ARG A 131 59.92 -1.90 6.18
N THR A 132 60.56 -0.74 6.32
CA THR A 132 61.16 -0.29 7.60
C THR A 132 60.09 0.25 8.56
N ARG A 133 59.52 -0.63 9.39
CA ARG A 133 58.23 -0.44 10.09
C ARG A 133 58.12 0.68 11.17
N ALA A 134 59.19 1.34 11.60
CA ALA A 134 59.11 2.38 12.63
C ALA A 134 59.97 3.62 12.35
N ALA A 135 61.25 3.44 12.02
CA ALA A 135 62.14 4.55 11.65
C ALA A 135 61.87 5.13 10.24
N GLY A 136 61.14 4.40 9.38
CA GLY A 136 60.81 4.88 8.04
C GLY A 136 59.72 5.95 8.02
N VAL A 137 58.85 6.02 9.03
CA VAL A 137 57.71 6.95 9.06
C VAL A 137 58.17 8.38 9.31
N THR A 138 59.15 8.58 10.20
CA THR A 138 59.71 9.91 10.49
C THR A 138 60.41 10.49 9.26
N HIS A 139 61.20 9.70 8.53
CA HIS A 139 61.85 10.14 7.30
C HIS A 139 60.86 10.44 6.15
N VAL A 140 59.73 9.75 6.12
CA VAL A 140 58.64 10.06 5.20
C VAL A 140 58.02 11.41 5.53
N VAL A 141 57.78 11.67 6.82
CA VAL A 141 57.26 12.96 7.29
C VAL A 141 58.23 14.09 6.98
N GLU A 142 59.53 13.91 7.17
CA GLU A 142 60.56 14.90 6.78
C GLU A 142 60.48 15.29 5.29
N GLU A 143 60.29 14.33 4.38
CA GLU A 143 60.13 14.62 2.95
C GLU A 143 58.80 15.33 2.63
N LEU A 144 57.73 15.02 3.36
CA LEU A 144 56.45 15.71 3.24
C LEU A 144 56.51 17.14 3.83
N GLU A 145 57.26 17.35 4.91
CA GLU A 145 57.49 18.67 5.50
C GLU A 145 58.32 19.56 4.57
N LYS A 146 59.34 19.03 3.89
CA LYS A 146 60.07 19.77 2.83
C LYS A 146 59.13 20.23 1.72
N MET A 147 58.18 19.38 1.33
CA MET A 147 57.15 19.72 0.34
C MET A 147 56.20 20.81 0.84
N LEU A 148 55.75 20.72 2.10
CA LEU A 148 54.87 21.71 2.71
C LEU A 148 55.58 23.06 2.89
N ALA A 149 56.84 23.05 3.34
CA ALA A 149 57.68 24.24 3.44
C ALA A 149 57.81 24.93 2.08
N PHE A 150 58.10 24.18 1.02
CA PHE A 150 58.16 24.71 -0.34
C PHE A 150 56.84 25.35 -0.79
N ASN A 151 55.70 24.69 -0.54
CA ASN A 151 54.39 25.24 -0.87
C ASN A 151 54.08 26.51 -0.06
N SER A 152 54.44 26.55 1.22
CA SER A 152 54.26 27.73 2.08
C SER A 152 55.10 28.92 1.59
N LEU A 153 56.33 28.68 1.12
CA LEU A 153 57.19 29.69 0.51
C LEU A 153 56.54 30.28 -0.74
N LEU A 154 56.02 29.45 -1.66
CA LEU A 154 55.33 29.94 -2.86
C LEU A 154 54.05 30.73 -2.54
N ILE A 155 53.29 30.32 -1.52
CA ILE A 155 52.12 31.08 -1.06
C ILE A 155 52.55 32.43 -0.47
N SER A 156 53.61 32.46 0.33
CA SER A 156 54.13 33.71 0.90
C SER A 156 54.61 34.68 -0.17
N LEU A 157 55.30 34.17 -1.21
CA LEU A 157 55.80 34.96 -2.34
C LEU A 157 54.66 35.49 -3.22
N LYS A 158 53.57 34.72 -3.37
CA LYS A 158 52.36 35.19 -4.06
C LYS A 158 51.68 36.36 -3.34
N ASN A 159 51.70 36.34 -2.01
CA ASN A 159 51.02 37.34 -1.17
C ASN A 159 51.83 38.64 -1.00
N GLN A 160 53.06 38.72 -1.53
CA GLN A 160 53.86 39.94 -1.48
C GLN A 160 53.34 41.01 -2.46
N PRO A 161 53.45 42.31 -2.11
CA PRO A 161 52.98 43.42 -2.95
C PRO A 161 53.70 43.50 -4.31
N ASP A 162 54.92 42.95 -4.41
CA ASP A 162 55.71 42.88 -5.64
C ASP A 162 55.34 41.69 -6.56
N ALA A 163 54.20 41.02 -6.34
CA ALA A 163 53.75 39.88 -7.14
C ALA A 163 53.71 40.17 -8.66
N ALA A 164 53.49 41.42 -9.05
CA ALA A 164 53.53 41.85 -10.44
C ALA A 164 54.92 41.76 -11.10
N ARG A 165 56.01 41.69 -10.31
CA ARG A 165 57.40 41.56 -10.79
C ARG A 165 57.88 40.10 -10.86
N PHE A 166 57.11 39.16 -10.31
CA PHE A 166 57.45 37.74 -10.36
C PHE A 166 56.97 37.06 -11.63
N ALA A 167 57.59 35.92 -11.94
CA ALA A 167 57.16 35.05 -13.02
C ALA A 167 55.70 34.62 -12.82
N PRO A 168 54.87 34.61 -13.88
CA PRO A 168 53.49 34.17 -13.78
C PRO A 168 53.45 32.68 -13.39
N GLY A 169 52.46 32.29 -12.57
CA GLY A 169 52.30 30.92 -12.06
C GLY A 169 52.80 30.66 -10.64
N VAL A 170 53.32 31.65 -9.92
CA VAL A 170 53.62 31.54 -8.48
C VAL A 170 52.31 31.39 -7.70
N GLY A 171 52.15 30.25 -7.02
CA GLY A 171 50.94 29.96 -6.26
C GLY A 171 50.94 28.57 -5.64
N PRO A 172 49.83 28.19 -4.99
CA PRO A 172 49.72 26.89 -4.33
C PRO A 172 49.86 25.75 -5.34
N ILE A 173 50.66 24.76 -4.99
CA ILE A 173 50.92 23.61 -5.85
C ILE A 173 49.76 22.63 -5.72
N SER A 174 49.32 22.09 -6.86
CA SER A 174 48.40 20.98 -6.91
C SER A 174 48.91 19.88 -7.84
N LEU A 175 48.77 18.63 -7.39
CA LEU A 175 49.10 17.43 -8.17
C LEU A 175 48.02 17.09 -9.22
N LEU A 176 46.93 17.86 -9.28
CA LEU A 176 45.88 17.70 -10.30
C LEU A 176 46.49 17.89 -11.70
N GLY A 177 46.32 16.88 -12.57
CA GLY A 177 46.93 16.83 -13.91
C GLY A 177 48.40 16.34 -13.96
N GLY A 178 48.93 15.81 -12.87
CA GLY A 178 50.27 15.23 -12.77
C GLY A 178 50.34 13.71 -12.93
N GLU A 179 51.52 13.15 -12.71
CA GLU A 179 51.75 11.70 -12.82
C GLU A 179 50.96 10.88 -11.80
N TYR A 180 50.54 11.50 -10.69
CA TYR A 180 49.81 10.87 -9.58
C TYR A 180 48.30 11.07 -9.64
N TYR A 181 47.77 11.66 -10.72
CA TYR A 181 46.33 11.90 -10.90
C TYR A 181 45.51 10.64 -11.28
N GLY A 182 46.15 9.52 -11.58
CA GLY A 182 45.46 8.26 -11.90
C GLY A 182 45.07 7.44 -10.66
N ASP A 183 43.92 6.76 -10.72
CA ASP A 183 43.30 6.02 -9.59
C ASP A 183 44.26 5.15 -8.78
N ARG A 184 45.16 4.39 -9.44
CA ARG A 184 46.12 3.48 -8.76
C ARG A 184 47.17 4.21 -7.94
N LYS A 185 47.49 5.47 -8.28
CA LYS A 185 48.52 6.28 -7.61
C LYS A 185 47.92 7.21 -6.56
N ILE A 186 46.61 7.42 -6.57
CA ILE A 186 45.89 8.12 -5.50
C ILE A 186 45.96 7.30 -4.20
N ASP A 187 45.93 5.97 -4.28
CA ASP A 187 46.10 5.10 -3.10
C ASP A 187 47.49 5.24 -2.45
N ASP A 188 48.53 5.45 -3.25
CA ASP A 188 49.88 5.76 -2.76
C ASP A 188 49.91 7.11 -2.02
N LEU A 189 49.18 8.12 -2.51
CA LEU A 189 49.03 9.41 -1.82
C LEU A 189 48.21 9.28 -0.52
N LYS A 190 47.14 8.47 -0.53
CA LYS A 190 46.34 8.15 0.67
C LYS A 190 47.20 7.46 1.74
N LEU A 191 48.13 6.58 1.32
CA LEU A 191 49.07 5.91 2.22
C LEU A 191 50.05 6.90 2.86
N LEU A 192 50.60 7.85 2.08
CA LEU A 192 51.44 8.93 2.60
C LEU A 192 50.68 9.85 3.55
N PHE A 193 49.46 10.24 3.19
CA PHE A 193 48.60 11.04 4.05
C PHE A 193 48.32 10.35 5.38
N ARG A 194 48.01 9.04 5.34
CA ARG A 194 47.82 8.22 6.54
C ARG A 194 49.08 8.12 7.39
N ALA A 195 50.26 7.98 6.78
CA ALA A 195 51.54 7.95 7.50
C ALA A 195 51.80 9.28 8.23
N TYR A 196 51.55 10.40 7.56
CA TYR A 196 51.68 11.73 8.15
C TYR A 196 50.70 11.96 9.31
N VAL A 197 49.42 11.55 9.17
CA VAL A 197 48.43 11.60 10.27
C VAL A 197 48.84 10.70 11.45
N THR A 198 49.46 9.55 11.17
CA THR A 198 49.89 8.63 12.23
C THR A 198 51.06 9.21 13.04
N ASP A 199 52.01 9.87 12.37
CA ASP A 199 53.12 10.54 13.02
C ASP A 199 52.67 11.80 13.77
N SER A 200 51.75 12.58 13.21
CA SER A 200 51.22 13.78 13.87
C SER A 200 50.53 13.48 15.20
N LEU A 201 50.01 12.26 15.35
CA LEU A 201 49.35 11.76 16.55
C LEU A 201 50.26 10.89 17.44
N SER A 202 51.53 10.68 17.08
CA SER A 202 52.47 9.82 17.82
C SER A 202 52.80 10.34 19.22
N THR A 203 52.79 11.67 19.41
CA THR A 203 52.98 12.35 20.70
C THR A 203 51.72 12.34 21.57
N GLY A 204 50.60 11.79 21.06
CA GLY A 204 49.32 11.75 21.75
C GLY A 204 48.52 13.05 21.69
N ARG A 205 49.06 14.13 21.10
CA ARG A 205 48.39 15.43 20.94
C ARG A 205 48.44 15.88 19.50
N LEU A 206 47.32 16.37 18.99
CA LEU A 206 47.27 16.97 17.66
C LEU A 206 47.48 18.48 17.78
N GLU A 207 48.69 18.94 17.44
CA GLU A 207 49.02 20.36 17.44
C GLU A 207 48.33 21.13 16.29
N GLU A 208 47.94 22.38 16.52
CA GLU A 208 47.28 23.24 15.52
C GLU A 208 48.13 23.44 14.25
N ASN A 209 49.45 23.51 14.40
CA ASN A 209 50.38 23.60 13.27
C ASN A 209 50.26 22.37 12.35
N LYS A 210 50.16 21.17 12.93
CA LYS A 210 50.00 19.92 12.18
C LYS A 210 48.62 19.81 11.53
N LEU A 211 47.58 20.38 12.15
CA LEU A 211 46.25 20.51 11.54
C LEU A 211 46.25 21.40 10.29
N SER A 212 46.94 22.55 10.33
CA SER A 212 47.09 23.39 9.14
C SER A 212 47.89 22.69 8.03
N ALA A 213 48.93 21.96 8.40
CA ALA A 213 49.75 21.15 7.50
C ALA A 213 48.95 20.02 6.83
N LEU A 214 48.07 19.34 7.57
CA LEU A 214 47.14 18.34 7.03
C LEU A 214 46.18 18.92 6.00
N ASN A 215 45.64 20.11 6.25
CA ASN A 215 44.76 20.79 5.29
C ASN A 215 45.52 21.21 4.02
N GLN A 216 46.76 21.70 4.17
CA GLN A 216 47.62 22.00 3.03
C GLN A 216 47.99 20.74 2.24
N LEU A 217 48.33 19.65 2.92
CA LEU A 217 48.66 18.36 2.33
C LEU A 217 47.47 17.78 1.55
N ARG A 218 46.25 17.87 2.11
CA ARG A 218 45.01 17.52 1.42
C ARG A 218 44.85 18.29 0.11
N ASN A 219 45.08 19.61 0.15
CA ASN A 219 44.95 20.48 -1.02
C ASN A 219 46.02 20.18 -2.09
N ILE A 220 47.27 19.90 -1.69
CA ILE A 220 48.36 19.51 -2.60
C ILE A 220 48.05 18.17 -3.27
N PHE A 221 47.65 17.18 -2.49
CA PHE A 221 47.32 15.83 -2.98
C PHE A 221 46.02 15.79 -3.79
N GLY A 222 45.15 16.81 -3.66
CA GLY A 222 43.86 16.84 -4.32
C GLY A 222 42.88 15.79 -3.77
N LEU A 223 43.06 15.38 -2.52
CA LEU A 223 42.17 14.40 -1.88
C LEU A 223 40.79 15.02 -1.63
N GLY A 224 39.73 14.27 -1.91
CA GLY A 224 38.38 14.70 -1.59
C GLY A 224 38.21 14.91 -0.09
N LYS A 225 37.42 15.91 0.31
CA LYS A 225 37.16 16.24 1.73
C LYS A 225 36.74 15.00 2.54
N ARG A 226 35.81 14.21 2.00
CA ARG A 226 35.31 12.97 2.63
C ARG A 226 36.37 11.89 2.79
N GLU A 227 37.25 11.74 1.80
CA GLU A 227 38.31 10.72 1.84
C GLU A 227 39.42 11.08 2.84
N ALA A 228 39.77 12.36 2.92
CA ALA A 228 40.74 12.84 3.91
C ALA A 228 40.16 12.72 5.33
N GLU A 229 38.89 13.10 5.53
CA GLU A 229 38.20 12.96 6.81
C GLU A 229 38.10 11.49 7.25
N SER A 230 37.80 10.56 6.35
CA SER A 230 37.75 9.13 6.71
C SER A 230 39.11 8.59 7.13
N ILE A 231 40.21 8.98 6.47
CA ILE A 231 41.56 8.57 6.87
C ILE A 231 41.93 9.15 8.23
N VAL A 232 41.61 10.43 8.48
CA VAL A 232 41.85 11.05 9.79
C VAL A 232 41.06 10.33 10.87
N LEU A 233 39.76 10.10 10.67
CA LEU A 233 38.89 9.39 11.60
C LEU A 233 39.38 7.95 11.89
N ASP A 234 39.83 7.22 10.87
CA ASP A 234 40.37 5.87 11.02
C ASP A 234 41.61 5.83 11.91
N VAL A 235 42.53 6.80 11.72
CA VAL A 235 43.76 6.87 12.51
C VAL A 235 43.49 7.38 13.91
N THR A 236 42.70 8.45 14.07
CA THR A 236 42.34 9.01 15.38
C THR A 236 41.56 8.00 16.22
N SER A 237 40.65 7.23 15.62
CA SER A 237 39.93 6.14 16.33
C SER A 237 40.88 5.07 16.85
N LYS A 238 41.93 4.71 16.09
CA LYS A 238 42.94 3.73 16.55
C LYS A 238 43.82 4.28 17.65
N VAL A 239 44.24 5.54 17.53
CA VAL A 239 45.04 6.23 18.56
C VAL A 239 44.22 6.38 19.83
N TYR A 240 42.94 6.76 19.72
CA TYR A 240 42.00 6.85 20.83
C TYR A 240 41.85 5.51 21.56
N ARG A 241 41.59 4.41 20.83
CA ARG A 241 41.53 3.05 21.41
C ARG A 241 42.84 2.67 22.12
N LYS A 242 43.99 2.96 21.51
CA LYS A 242 45.30 2.66 22.10
C LYS A 242 45.51 3.46 23.39
N ARG A 243 45.20 4.76 23.38
CA ARG A 243 45.35 5.62 24.54
C ARG A 243 44.39 5.24 25.67
N LEU A 244 43.14 4.92 25.34
CA LEU A 244 42.17 4.39 26.29
C LEU A 244 42.67 3.08 26.90
N SER A 245 43.21 2.15 26.10
CA SER A 245 43.77 0.89 26.62
C SER A 245 44.97 1.10 27.54
N GLN A 246 45.82 2.09 27.25
CA GLN A 246 46.95 2.46 28.10
C GLN A 246 46.47 3.08 29.40
N ALA A 247 45.51 4.00 29.36
CA ALA A 247 44.93 4.64 30.55
C ALA A 247 44.22 3.62 31.47
N VAL A 248 43.55 2.61 30.89
CA VAL A 248 42.95 1.51 31.66
C VAL A 248 44.04 0.60 32.26
N SER A 249 45.08 0.25 31.49
CA SER A 249 46.15 -0.62 31.97
C SER A 249 47.03 0.04 33.05
N ALA A 250 47.22 1.36 32.97
CA ALA A 250 47.97 2.15 33.94
C ALA A 250 47.16 2.49 35.19
N GLY A 251 45.84 2.26 35.20
CA GLY A 251 44.96 2.61 36.32
C GLY A 251 44.66 4.11 36.45
N GLU A 252 45.16 4.95 35.53
CA GLU A 252 44.97 6.41 35.53
C GLU A 252 43.49 6.79 35.38
N LEU A 253 42.73 6.03 34.58
CA LEU A 253 41.30 6.25 34.38
C LEU A 253 40.47 5.97 35.64
N GLU A 254 40.94 5.06 36.50
CA GLU A 254 40.23 4.69 37.73
C GLU A 254 40.56 5.64 38.89
N ALA A 255 41.79 6.15 38.92
CA ALA A 255 42.27 7.10 39.91
C ALA A 255 41.77 8.54 39.68
N ALA A 256 41.20 8.85 38.51
CA ALA A 256 40.70 10.18 38.18
C ALA A 256 39.43 10.56 38.96
N ASP A 257 39.40 11.77 39.52
CA ASP A 257 38.26 12.32 40.28
C ASP A 257 36.96 12.38 39.44
N SER A 258 37.09 12.65 38.14
CA SER A 258 35.98 12.62 37.18
C SER A 258 36.37 11.86 35.91
N LYS A 259 35.77 10.69 35.73
CA LYS A 259 36.00 9.80 34.57
C LYS A 259 35.55 10.45 33.26
N ALA A 260 34.43 11.18 33.30
CA ALA A 260 33.92 11.92 32.14
C ALA A 260 34.87 13.05 31.73
N ALA A 261 35.42 13.81 32.69
CA ALA A 261 36.39 14.87 32.40
C ALA A 261 37.68 14.31 31.81
N PHE A 262 38.17 13.16 32.30
CA PHE A 262 39.34 12.49 31.74
C PHE A 262 39.12 12.03 30.28
N LEU A 263 37.96 11.43 29.99
CA LEU A 263 37.60 11.03 28.62
C LEU A 263 37.43 12.24 27.70
N GLN A 264 36.86 13.33 28.21
CA GLN A 264 36.75 14.59 27.48
C GLN A 264 38.13 15.19 27.17
N ASN A 265 39.06 15.19 28.13
CA ASN A 265 40.43 15.66 27.92
C ASN A 265 41.14 14.84 26.83
N ILE A 266 40.93 13.53 26.77
CA ILE A 266 41.47 12.70 25.68
C ILE A 266 40.87 13.10 24.33
N CYS A 267 39.55 13.37 24.28
CA CYS A 267 38.89 13.85 23.07
C CYS A 267 39.42 15.22 22.64
N GLU A 268 39.62 16.16 23.57
CA GLU A 268 40.15 17.50 23.30
C GLU A 268 41.60 17.44 22.80
N GLU A 269 42.47 16.66 23.45
CA GLU A 269 43.87 16.51 23.03
C GLU A 269 44.02 15.91 21.63
N LEU A 270 43.09 15.03 21.24
CA LEU A 270 43.07 14.39 19.92
C LEU A 270 42.19 15.11 18.90
N HIS A 271 41.48 16.17 19.29
CA HIS A 271 40.41 16.80 18.50
C HIS A 271 39.41 15.77 17.93
N PHE A 272 38.98 14.83 18.77
CA PHE A 272 38.11 13.71 18.39
C PHE A 272 36.66 13.96 18.77
N ASP A 273 35.73 13.60 17.89
CA ASP A 273 34.30 13.80 18.09
C ASP A 273 33.80 13.00 19.32
N PRO A 274 33.16 13.66 20.31
CA PRO A 274 32.63 12.99 21.49
C PRO A 274 31.60 11.89 21.18
N GLU A 275 30.75 12.10 20.16
CA GLU A 275 29.75 11.11 19.73
C GLU A 275 30.38 9.84 19.14
N ARG A 276 31.51 9.99 18.43
CA ARG A 276 32.26 8.84 17.92
C ARG A 276 32.98 8.11 19.05
N ALA A 277 33.42 8.83 20.08
CA ALA A 277 33.99 8.23 21.28
C ALA A 277 32.97 7.35 22.01
N SER A 278 31.73 7.82 22.16
CA SER A 278 30.67 7.02 22.79
C SER A 278 30.32 5.77 21.98
N GLN A 279 30.34 5.84 20.64
CA GLN A 279 30.18 4.64 19.78
C GLN A 279 31.31 3.63 20.03
N ILE A 280 32.56 4.08 20.17
CA ILE A 280 33.68 3.21 20.51
C ILE A 280 33.51 2.59 21.91
N HIS A 281 32.99 3.35 22.89
CA HIS A 281 32.71 2.82 24.23
C HIS A 281 31.63 1.73 24.19
N GLU A 282 30.56 1.94 23.42
CA GLU A 282 29.52 0.95 23.18
C GLU A 282 30.06 -0.30 22.48
N GLU A 283 30.92 -0.15 21.47
CA GLU A 283 31.59 -1.28 20.80
C GLU A 283 32.48 -2.08 21.76
N ILE A 284 33.27 -1.41 22.59
CA ILE A 284 34.12 -2.06 23.61
C ILE A 284 33.26 -2.83 24.61
N TYR A 285 32.16 -2.21 25.07
CA TYR A 285 31.21 -2.87 25.96
C TYR A 285 30.59 -4.11 25.31
N ARG A 286 30.11 -4.00 24.06
CA ARG A 286 29.54 -5.13 23.30
C ARG A 286 30.55 -6.25 23.12
N GLN A 287 31.80 -5.95 22.77
CA GLN A 287 32.86 -6.95 22.63
C GLN A 287 33.13 -7.66 23.96
N LYS A 288 33.21 -6.92 25.06
CA LYS A 288 33.40 -7.52 26.39
C LYS A 288 32.19 -8.38 26.78
N LEU A 289 30.97 -7.92 26.52
CA LEU A 289 29.76 -8.68 26.76
C LEU A 289 29.74 -9.99 25.95
N GLN A 290 30.08 -9.95 24.66
CA GLN A 290 30.19 -11.15 23.84
C GLN A 290 31.20 -12.16 24.38
N LEU A 291 32.33 -11.69 24.90
CA LEU A 291 33.34 -12.56 25.53
C LEU A 291 32.83 -13.17 26.84
N CYS A 292 32.13 -12.40 27.67
CA CYS A 292 31.60 -12.91 28.94
C CYS A 292 30.45 -13.91 28.73
N VAL A 293 29.66 -13.71 27.68
CA VAL A 293 28.49 -14.57 27.39
C VAL A 293 28.85 -15.77 26.50
N ALA A 294 30.12 -15.95 26.13
CA ALA A 294 30.55 -17.07 25.29
C ALA A 294 30.25 -18.45 25.92
N ASP A 295 30.30 -18.54 27.25
CA ASP A 295 30.01 -19.76 28.01
C ASP A 295 28.50 -19.96 28.28
N GLY A 296 27.65 -19.02 27.83
CA GLY A 296 26.20 -19.07 27.99
C GLY A 296 25.68 -18.58 29.35
N GLU A 297 26.56 -18.14 30.25
CA GLU A 297 26.23 -17.60 31.58
C GLU A 297 27.03 -16.33 31.87
N LEU A 298 26.44 -15.42 32.63
CA LEU A 298 27.12 -14.27 33.22
C LEU A 298 27.39 -14.56 34.70
N ASN A 299 28.64 -14.84 35.04
CA ASN A 299 29.04 -15.02 36.44
C ASN A 299 29.03 -13.68 37.18
N GLU A 300 29.01 -13.70 38.50
CA GLU A 300 29.05 -12.48 39.32
C GLU A 300 30.31 -11.64 39.07
N GLU A 301 31.45 -12.30 38.80
CA GLU A 301 32.70 -11.64 38.41
C GLU A 301 32.59 -10.92 37.06
N ASP A 302 31.92 -11.53 36.08
CA ASP A 302 31.71 -10.93 34.76
C ASP A 302 30.78 -9.73 34.84
N VAL A 303 29.73 -9.81 35.67
CA VAL A 303 28.81 -8.69 35.94
C VAL A 303 29.55 -7.56 36.64
N ALA A 304 30.40 -7.86 37.63
CA ALA A 304 31.23 -6.86 38.29
C ALA A 304 32.20 -6.20 37.31
N ALA A 305 32.80 -6.97 36.39
CA ALA A 305 33.69 -6.45 35.34
C ALA A 305 32.94 -5.56 34.33
N LEU A 306 31.73 -5.95 33.92
CA LEU A 306 30.87 -5.16 33.02
C LEU A 306 30.38 -3.86 33.70
N LEU A 307 30.01 -3.91 34.98
CA LEU A 307 29.66 -2.72 35.76
C LEU A 307 30.86 -1.79 35.93
N ARG A 308 32.04 -2.33 36.23
CA ARG A 308 33.29 -1.56 36.28
C ARG A 308 33.56 -0.87 34.94
N LEU A 309 33.40 -1.60 33.83
CA LEU A 309 33.59 -1.07 32.47
C LEU A 309 32.56 0.02 32.11
N ARG A 310 31.29 -0.17 32.48
CA ARG A 310 30.24 0.84 32.31
C ARG A 310 30.58 2.14 33.04
N VAL A 311 31.06 2.05 34.29
CA VAL A 311 31.43 3.23 35.08
C VAL A 311 32.70 3.88 34.52
N MET A 312 33.70 3.11 34.10
CA MET A 312 34.93 3.61 33.49
C MET A 312 34.69 4.39 32.20
N LEU A 313 33.80 3.88 31.34
CA LEU A 313 33.52 4.47 30.03
C LEU A 313 32.30 5.41 30.02
N CYS A 314 31.68 5.66 31.19
CA CYS A 314 30.51 6.55 31.32
C CYS A 314 29.34 6.19 30.39
N ILE A 315 29.04 4.90 30.22
CA ILE A 315 28.01 4.45 29.27
C ILE A 315 26.60 4.59 29.90
N PRO A 316 25.62 5.20 29.18
CA PRO A 316 24.24 5.29 29.63
C PRO A 316 23.59 3.92 29.88
N GLN A 317 22.69 3.85 30.87
CA GLN A 317 22.01 2.59 31.21
C GLN A 317 21.19 2.03 30.04
N GLN A 318 20.50 2.90 29.30
CA GLN A 318 19.66 2.52 28.17
C GLN A 318 20.47 1.80 27.07
N THR A 319 21.69 2.29 26.79
CA THR A 319 22.60 1.68 25.81
C THR A 319 23.07 0.30 26.26
N VAL A 320 23.32 0.13 27.56
CA VAL A 320 23.69 -1.15 28.15
C VAL A 320 22.53 -2.15 28.06
N GLU A 321 21.33 -1.74 28.45
CA GLU A 321 20.12 -2.59 28.39
C GLU A 321 19.81 -3.03 26.96
N ALA A 322 19.95 -2.12 25.98
CA ALA A 322 19.80 -2.46 24.56
C ALA A 322 20.86 -3.47 24.08
N ALA A 323 22.14 -3.26 24.44
CA ALA A 323 23.20 -4.20 24.10
C ALA A 323 23.00 -5.58 24.75
N HIS A 324 22.51 -5.62 26.00
CA HIS A 324 22.15 -6.85 26.69
C HIS A 324 20.96 -7.54 26.02
N SER A 325 19.87 -6.81 25.70
CA SER A 325 18.72 -7.39 25.02
C SER A 325 19.07 -7.95 23.65
N ASP A 326 19.98 -7.30 22.91
CA ASP A 326 20.39 -7.74 21.58
C ASP A 326 21.28 -8.98 21.66
N ILE A 327 22.38 -8.93 22.40
CA ILE A 327 23.37 -10.01 22.45
C ILE A 327 22.83 -11.20 23.23
N CYS A 328 22.41 -10.98 24.48
CA CYS A 328 21.90 -12.05 25.33
C CYS A 328 20.55 -12.57 24.81
N GLY A 329 19.70 -11.68 24.27
CA GLY A 329 18.43 -12.10 23.68
C GLY A 329 18.60 -12.95 22.43
N SER A 330 19.62 -12.69 21.59
CA SER A 330 19.90 -13.54 20.42
C SER A 330 20.37 -14.95 20.81
N LEU A 331 21.12 -15.08 21.91
CA LEU A 331 21.56 -16.37 22.43
C LEU A 331 20.40 -17.13 23.08
N PHE A 332 19.58 -16.43 23.87
CA PHE A 332 18.36 -17.00 24.42
C PHE A 332 17.39 -17.44 23.31
N GLU A 333 17.22 -16.66 22.23
CA GLU A 333 16.39 -17.03 21.09
C GLU A 333 16.87 -18.34 20.42
N LYS A 334 18.19 -18.58 20.36
CA LYS A 334 18.73 -19.84 19.84
C LYS A 334 18.35 -21.01 20.73
N VAL A 335 18.56 -20.89 22.04
CA VAL A 335 18.18 -21.93 23.02
C VAL A 335 16.69 -22.21 22.96
N VAL A 336 15.85 -21.18 22.87
CA VAL A 336 14.39 -21.34 22.73
C VAL A 336 14.02 -22.01 21.41
N LYS A 337 14.67 -21.68 20.30
CA LYS A 337 14.41 -22.35 19.01
C LYS A 337 14.82 -23.82 19.02
N GLU A 338 15.95 -24.15 19.63
CA GLU A 338 16.40 -25.53 19.81
C GLU A 338 15.42 -26.31 20.69
N ALA A 339 15.00 -25.71 21.81
CA ALA A 339 14.00 -26.29 22.69
C ALA A 339 12.65 -26.55 21.97
N ILE A 340 12.21 -25.64 21.11
CA ILE A 340 10.97 -25.82 20.34
C ILE A 340 11.16 -26.82 19.19
N ALA A 341 12.35 -26.91 18.61
CA ALA A 341 12.65 -27.85 17.52
C ALA A 341 12.61 -29.31 18.00
N SER A 342 12.90 -29.56 19.28
CA SER A 342 12.79 -30.89 19.91
C SER A 342 11.34 -31.42 19.97
N GLY A 343 10.33 -30.58 19.75
CA GLY A 343 8.93 -30.99 19.66
C GLY A 343 8.30 -31.37 21.00
N VAL A 344 7.17 -32.10 20.93
CA VAL A 344 6.35 -32.47 22.10
C VAL A 344 7.01 -33.57 22.95
N ASP A 345 7.79 -34.46 22.33
CA ASP A 345 8.40 -35.61 23.00
C ASP A 345 9.86 -35.37 23.43
N GLY A 346 10.47 -34.24 23.05
CA GLY A 346 11.88 -33.93 23.30
C GLY A 346 12.12 -32.74 24.24
N TYR A 347 11.09 -32.24 24.91
CA TYR A 347 11.22 -31.22 25.96
C TYR A 347 11.59 -31.87 27.31
N ASP A 348 12.75 -32.51 27.32
CA ASP A 348 13.25 -33.29 28.45
C ASP A 348 13.84 -32.40 29.57
N ALA A 349 14.15 -33.00 30.72
CA ALA A 349 14.75 -32.31 31.88
C ALA A 349 16.03 -31.53 31.51
N ASP A 350 16.81 -32.04 30.56
CA ASP A 350 18.04 -31.39 30.07
C ASP A 350 17.73 -30.08 29.30
N VAL A 351 16.64 -30.06 28.52
CA VAL A 351 16.20 -28.87 27.77
C VAL A 351 15.61 -27.83 28.72
N LYS A 352 14.84 -28.26 29.73
CA LYS A 352 14.34 -27.40 30.81
C LYS A 352 15.47 -26.74 31.57
N GLN A 353 16.49 -27.51 31.93
CA GLN A 353 17.67 -26.99 32.60
C GLN A 353 18.43 -26.01 31.71
N ALA A 354 18.60 -26.29 30.42
CA ALA A 354 19.23 -25.37 29.47
C ALA A 354 18.46 -24.05 29.31
N VAL A 355 17.13 -24.09 29.25
CA VAL A 355 16.28 -22.89 29.19
C VAL A 355 16.36 -22.09 30.49
N ARG A 356 16.24 -22.73 31.66
CA ARG A 356 16.39 -22.05 32.97
C ARG A 356 17.78 -21.44 33.12
N LYS A 357 18.82 -22.18 32.71
CA LYS A 357 20.21 -21.74 32.69
C LYS A 357 20.37 -20.51 31.80
N ALA A 358 19.79 -20.52 30.60
CA ALA A 358 19.85 -19.38 29.69
C ALA A 358 19.00 -18.18 30.19
N ALA A 359 17.81 -18.41 30.74
CA ALA A 359 16.93 -17.34 31.22
C ALA A 359 17.53 -16.60 32.44
N HIS A 360 18.00 -17.36 33.44
CA HIS A 360 18.55 -16.80 34.66
C HIS A 360 20.04 -16.45 34.55
N GLY A 361 20.83 -17.28 33.87
CA GLY A 361 22.27 -17.08 33.68
C GLY A 361 22.61 -15.90 32.77
N LEU A 362 21.76 -15.56 31.79
CA LEU A 362 21.97 -14.41 30.92
C LEU A 362 21.42 -13.09 31.51
N ARG A 363 20.76 -13.14 32.68
CA ARG A 363 20.16 -11.99 33.38
C ARG A 363 19.30 -11.09 32.49
N LEU A 364 18.57 -11.69 31.54
CA LEU A 364 17.57 -10.97 30.76
C LEU A 364 16.43 -10.52 31.69
N SER A 365 15.86 -9.34 31.42
CA SER A 365 14.63 -8.96 32.12
C SER A 365 13.53 -9.97 31.81
N ARG A 366 12.68 -10.27 32.80
CA ARG A 366 11.58 -11.23 32.65
C ARG A 366 10.69 -10.88 31.45
N GLU A 367 10.43 -9.60 31.26
CA GLU A 367 9.66 -9.07 30.12
C GLU A 367 10.36 -9.29 28.78
N ALA A 368 11.68 -9.07 28.70
CA ALA A 368 12.44 -9.29 27.47
C ALA A 368 12.51 -10.78 27.11
N ALA A 369 12.76 -11.66 28.09
CA ALA A 369 12.78 -13.10 27.90
C ALA A 369 11.40 -13.62 27.43
N MET A 370 10.31 -13.18 28.07
CA MET A 370 8.94 -13.51 27.66
C MET A 370 8.59 -12.99 26.27
N SER A 371 9.03 -11.78 25.91
CA SER A 371 8.81 -11.23 24.57
C SER A 371 9.54 -12.02 23.48
N ILE A 372 10.80 -12.42 23.74
CA ILE A 372 11.61 -13.23 22.81
C ILE A 372 11.01 -14.64 22.67
N ALA A 373 10.69 -15.30 23.78
CA ALA A 373 10.06 -16.61 23.79
C ALA A 373 8.67 -16.57 23.12
N GLY A 374 7.85 -15.56 23.45
CA GLY A 374 6.54 -15.33 22.84
C GLY A 374 6.63 -15.15 21.33
N LYS A 375 7.58 -14.35 20.82
CA LYS A 375 7.80 -14.21 19.37
C LYS A 375 8.18 -15.53 18.70
N ALA A 376 8.99 -16.36 19.35
CA ALA A 376 9.38 -17.67 18.82
C ALA A 376 8.17 -18.62 18.78
N VAL A 377 7.44 -18.75 19.89
CA VAL A 377 6.25 -19.61 20.02
C VAL A 377 5.15 -19.20 19.04
N ARG A 378 4.86 -17.91 18.89
CA ARG A 378 3.83 -17.42 17.95
C ARG A 378 4.15 -17.77 16.49
N LYS A 379 5.43 -17.77 16.08
CA LYS A 379 5.82 -18.26 14.74
C LYS A 379 5.49 -19.74 14.54
N ILE A 380 5.69 -20.58 15.56
CA ILE A 380 5.32 -22.00 15.50
C ILE A 380 3.80 -22.17 15.45
N PHE A 381 3.04 -21.44 16.27
CA PHE A 381 1.58 -21.45 16.21
C PHE A 381 1.05 -21.03 14.83
N ILE A 382 1.59 -19.98 14.21
CA ILE A 382 1.24 -19.58 12.84
C ILE A 382 1.53 -20.71 11.84
N ASN A 383 2.62 -21.47 12.02
CA ASN A 383 2.91 -22.62 11.16
C ASN A 383 1.86 -23.74 11.32
N TYR A 384 1.40 -24.03 12.54
CA TYR A 384 0.29 -24.97 12.76
C TYR A 384 -1.01 -24.47 12.11
N VAL A 385 -1.32 -23.18 12.24
CA VAL A 385 -2.50 -22.57 11.60
C VAL A 385 -2.40 -22.67 10.06
N LYS A 386 -1.24 -22.37 9.48
CA LYS A 386 -1.01 -22.52 8.04
C LYS A 386 -1.19 -23.97 7.58
N ARG A 387 -0.68 -24.94 8.35
CA ARG A 387 -0.90 -26.37 8.08
C ARG A 387 -2.39 -26.72 8.13
N ALA A 388 -3.09 -26.31 9.19
CA ALA A 388 -4.52 -26.55 9.34
C ALA A 388 -5.35 -25.96 8.18
N ARG A 389 -4.96 -24.79 7.63
CA ARG A 389 -5.62 -24.18 6.45
C ARG A 389 -5.25 -24.82 5.12
N SER A 390 -4.01 -25.29 4.96
CA SER A 390 -3.56 -25.95 3.73
C SER A 390 -4.23 -27.31 3.51
N VAL A 391 -4.79 -27.89 4.57
CA VAL A 391 -5.46 -29.17 4.53
C VAL A 391 -6.93 -28.98 4.18
N GLY A 392 -7.38 -29.61 3.09
CA GLY A 392 -8.75 -29.48 2.58
C GLY A 392 -9.82 -30.23 3.38
N SER A 393 -9.44 -31.13 4.29
CA SER A 393 -10.37 -31.90 5.13
C SER A 393 -10.53 -31.29 6.52
N ARG A 394 -11.77 -31.04 6.94
CA ARG A 394 -12.07 -30.49 8.28
C ARG A 394 -11.54 -31.36 9.42
N THR A 395 -11.54 -32.68 9.26
CA THR A 395 -11.08 -33.62 10.31
C THR A 395 -9.57 -33.57 10.50
N GLU A 396 -8.81 -33.34 9.44
CA GLU A 396 -7.36 -33.24 9.49
C GLU A 396 -6.91 -31.85 9.95
N ALA A 397 -7.62 -30.78 9.54
CA ALA A 397 -7.43 -29.44 10.10
C ALA A 397 -7.62 -29.43 11.62
N ALA A 398 -8.63 -30.13 12.14
CA ALA A 398 -8.85 -30.28 13.58
C ALA A 398 -7.73 -31.08 14.27
N LYS A 399 -7.12 -32.08 13.61
CA LYS A 399 -5.96 -32.81 14.15
C LYS A 399 -4.72 -31.93 14.26
N GLU A 400 -4.47 -31.06 13.28
CA GLU A 400 -3.37 -30.08 13.36
C GLU A 400 -3.61 -29.06 14.47
N LEU A 401 -4.86 -28.62 14.69
CA LEU A 401 -5.22 -27.78 15.83
C LEU A 401 -5.05 -28.52 17.17
N LYS A 402 -5.38 -29.83 17.25
CA LYS A 402 -5.08 -30.65 18.44
C LYS A 402 -3.58 -30.72 18.74
N LYS A 403 -2.73 -30.89 17.71
CA LYS A 403 -1.27 -30.87 17.88
C LYS A 403 -0.78 -29.52 18.41
N MET A 404 -1.37 -28.41 17.95
CA MET A 404 -1.07 -27.08 18.46
C MET A 404 -1.44 -26.92 19.94
N ILE A 405 -2.60 -27.43 20.36
CA ILE A 405 -3.05 -27.40 21.76
C ILE A 405 -2.16 -28.28 22.65
N ALA A 406 -1.78 -29.47 22.17
CA ALA A 406 -0.85 -30.36 22.86
C ALA A 406 0.53 -29.69 23.03
N PHE A 407 1.03 -29.03 22.00
CA PHE A 407 2.28 -28.26 22.07
C PHE A 407 2.18 -27.10 23.08
N ASN A 408 1.06 -26.38 23.14
CA ASN A 408 0.86 -25.34 24.14
C ASN A 408 0.85 -25.89 25.57
N THR A 409 0.17 -27.02 25.78
CA THR A 409 -0.04 -27.60 27.12
C THR A 409 1.19 -28.31 27.67
N LEU A 410 2.02 -28.90 26.81
CA LEU A 410 3.18 -29.69 27.22
C LEU A 410 4.49 -28.91 27.13
N VAL A 411 4.66 -28.02 26.14
CA VAL A 411 5.96 -27.34 25.90
C VAL A 411 5.90 -25.88 26.32
N VAL A 412 4.86 -25.15 25.92
CA VAL A 412 4.81 -23.69 26.14
C VAL A 412 4.50 -23.33 27.59
N THR A 413 3.63 -24.08 28.26
CA THR A 413 3.37 -23.97 29.70
C THR A 413 4.63 -24.14 30.53
N GLU A 414 5.39 -25.19 30.26
CA GLU A 414 6.63 -25.51 30.97
C GLU A 414 7.73 -24.49 30.65
N LEU A 415 7.82 -24.05 29.38
CA LEU A 415 8.73 -22.98 28.97
C LEU A 415 8.45 -21.67 29.71
N VAL A 416 7.17 -21.28 29.86
CA VAL A 416 6.80 -20.07 30.59
C VAL A 416 7.09 -20.22 32.09
N ALA A 417 6.80 -21.39 32.68
CA ALA A 417 7.13 -21.67 34.08
C ALA A 417 8.65 -21.61 34.32
N ASP A 418 9.44 -22.14 33.39
CA ASP A 418 10.90 -22.13 33.45
C ASP A 418 11.50 -20.74 33.27
N ILE A 419 10.87 -19.86 32.49
CA ILE A 419 11.28 -18.45 32.36
C ILE A 419 10.90 -17.65 33.62
N LYS A 420 9.77 -17.98 34.26
CA LYS A 420 9.31 -17.32 35.49
C LYS A 420 10.06 -17.77 36.73
N GLY A 421 10.64 -18.98 36.71
CA GLY A 421 11.38 -19.57 37.82
C GLY A 421 10.48 -20.25 38.85
N GLU A 422 9.24 -20.61 38.48
CA GLU A 422 8.34 -21.37 39.33
C GLU A 422 8.74 -22.86 39.26
N SER A 423 9.56 -23.33 40.20
CA SER A 423 9.80 -24.75 40.36
C SER A 423 8.50 -25.46 40.72
N SER A 424 8.23 -26.57 40.04
CA SER A 424 7.03 -27.41 40.17
C SER A 424 6.89 -28.16 41.51
N ASP A 425 7.51 -27.67 42.59
CA ASP A 425 7.52 -28.32 43.92
C ASP A 425 7.13 -27.41 45.10
N ASP A 426 6.81 -26.12 44.88
CA ASP A 426 6.17 -25.34 45.95
C ASP A 426 4.67 -25.61 45.96
N THR A 427 4.30 -26.66 46.68
CA THR A 427 3.02 -26.73 47.38
C THR A 427 2.99 -25.66 48.48
N SER A 428 2.83 -24.41 48.09
CA SER A 428 2.22 -23.40 48.94
C SER A 428 0.89 -23.04 48.30
N THR A 429 -0.18 -23.47 48.95
CA THR A 429 -1.50 -22.85 48.88
C THR A 429 -1.35 -21.34 49.06
N GLU A 430 -1.11 -20.62 47.97
CA GLU A 430 -1.64 -19.27 47.88
C GLU A 430 -3.12 -19.44 47.57
N GLU A 431 -3.91 -19.15 48.59
CA GLU A 431 -5.35 -19.00 48.51
C GLU A 431 -5.70 -18.27 47.21
N PRO A 432 -6.79 -18.68 46.52
CA PRO A 432 -7.23 -17.94 45.36
C PRO A 432 -7.52 -16.53 45.87
N ILE A 433 -6.72 -15.56 45.43
CA ILE A 433 -7.19 -14.18 45.41
C ILE A 433 -8.47 -14.29 44.59
N LYS A 434 -9.60 -14.16 45.28
CA LYS A 434 -10.89 -13.88 44.68
C LYS A 434 -10.70 -12.59 43.90
N GLU A 435 -10.20 -12.71 42.68
CA GLU A 435 -10.53 -11.75 41.64
C GLU A 435 -12.04 -11.75 41.64
N GLN A 436 -12.56 -10.61 42.09
CA GLN A 436 -13.97 -10.30 42.15
C GLN A 436 -14.61 -10.87 40.89
N GLU A 437 -15.63 -11.70 41.11
CA GLU A 437 -16.66 -11.93 40.11
C GLU A 437 -16.94 -10.55 39.50
N ILE A 438 -16.42 -10.31 38.30
CA ILE A 438 -17.01 -9.31 37.45
C ILE A 438 -18.37 -9.93 37.21
N GLU A 439 -19.38 -9.44 37.92
CA GLU A 439 -20.78 -9.51 37.56
C GLU A 439 -20.91 -8.91 36.16
N VAL A 440 -20.41 -9.62 35.14
CA VAL A 440 -20.95 -9.53 33.81
C VAL A 440 -22.28 -10.21 33.99
N LEU A 441 -23.32 -9.41 34.21
CA LEU A 441 -24.73 -9.77 34.13
C LEU A 441 -24.86 -11.09 33.38
N GLU A 442 -24.92 -12.19 34.13
CA GLU A 442 -25.13 -13.51 33.58
C GLU A 442 -26.57 -13.48 33.07
N ASP A 443 -26.77 -13.04 31.83
CA ASP A 443 -28.07 -13.21 31.21
C ASP A 443 -28.28 -14.72 31.17
N GLU A 444 -29.27 -15.20 31.93
CA GLU A 444 -29.82 -16.56 31.86
C GLU A 444 -30.09 -17.00 30.40
N GLU A 445 -30.15 -16.03 29.47
CA GLU A 445 -30.20 -16.16 28.02
C GLU A 445 -29.04 -16.97 27.41
N TRP A 446 -27.82 -16.89 27.95
CA TRP A 446 -26.62 -17.54 27.40
C TRP A 446 -26.44 -19.00 27.84
N GLU A 447 -27.00 -19.39 28.98
CA GLU A 447 -26.92 -20.76 29.49
C GLU A 447 -27.74 -21.76 28.66
N SER A 448 -28.56 -21.28 27.73
CA SER A 448 -29.44 -22.12 26.92
C SER A 448 -28.67 -22.96 25.89
N ILE A 449 -27.50 -22.51 25.45
CA ILE A 449 -26.74 -23.16 24.37
C ILE A 449 -26.02 -24.41 24.90
N GLN A 450 -26.48 -25.60 24.47
CA GLN A 450 -25.96 -26.89 24.96
C GLN A 450 -24.45 -27.08 24.72
N THR A 451 -23.88 -26.46 23.69
CA THR A 451 -22.45 -26.56 23.39
C THR A 451 -21.58 -25.73 24.33
N LEU A 452 -22.09 -24.63 24.88
CA LEU A 452 -21.39 -23.84 25.90
C LEU A 452 -21.39 -24.55 27.26
N ARG A 453 -22.47 -25.23 27.63
CA ARG A 453 -22.51 -26.07 28.85
C ARG A 453 -21.45 -27.17 28.84
N LYS A 454 -21.17 -27.75 27.66
CA LYS A 454 -20.16 -28.80 27.48
C LYS A 454 -18.72 -28.30 27.49
N ILE A 455 -18.50 -27.00 27.33
CA ILE A 455 -17.17 -26.39 27.43
C ILE A 455 -16.74 -26.19 28.89
N ARG A 456 -17.71 -26.07 29.82
CA ARG A 456 -17.42 -26.07 31.26
C ARG A 456 -17.07 -27.52 31.68
N PRO A 457 -15.85 -27.78 32.18
CA PRO A 457 -15.43 -29.13 32.50
C PRO A 457 -16.13 -29.65 33.76
N ASP A 458 -16.61 -30.89 33.74
CA ASP A 458 -16.92 -31.63 34.97
C ASP A 458 -15.63 -31.83 35.78
N LYS A 459 -15.73 -31.78 37.11
CA LYS A 459 -14.60 -31.87 38.07
C LYS A 459 -13.69 -33.10 37.83
N GLU A 460 -14.23 -34.18 37.26
CA GLU A 460 -13.50 -35.41 36.92
C GLU A 460 -12.76 -35.37 35.56
N LEU A 461 -13.23 -34.56 34.59
CA LEU A 461 -12.61 -34.42 33.26
C LEU A 461 -11.41 -33.46 33.29
N ALA A 462 -11.47 -32.42 34.13
CA ALA A 462 -10.33 -31.56 34.42
C ALA A 462 -9.15 -32.33 35.07
N ALA A 463 -9.45 -33.35 35.88
CA ALA A 463 -8.44 -34.19 36.52
C ALA A 463 -7.73 -35.17 35.56
N LYS A 464 -8.36 -35.53 34.42
CA LYS A 464 -7.81 -36.50 33.45
C LYS A 464 -6.90 -35.89 32.38
N LEU A 465 -6.96 -34.58 32.14
CA LEU A 465 -6.26 -33.90 31.03
C LEU A 465 -5.08 -33.01 31.45
N GLY A 466 -4.76 -32.95 32.74
CA GLY A 466 -3.64 -32.14 33.25
C GLY A 466 -3.95 -30.64 33.31
N LYS A 467 -2.96 -29.86 33.81
CA LYS A 467 -3.08 -28.42 34.10
C LYS A 467 -3.59 -27.64 32.85
N PRO A 468 -4.39 -26.58 33.03
CA PRO A 468 -4.80 -25.73 31.91
C PRO A 468 -3.56 -25.15 31.20
N GLY A 469 -3.59 -25.16 29.87
CA GLY A 469 -2.54 -24.57 29.04
C GLY A 469 -2.35 -23.07 29.31
N GLN A 470 -1.15 -22.56 29.05
CA GLN A 470 -0.81 -21.15 29.23
C GLN A 470 -1.65 -20.25 28.31
N THR A 471 -2.10 -19.11 28.83
CA THR A 471 -2.89 -18.08 28.11
C THR A 471 -2.11 -16.79 27.87
N GLU A 472 -0.87 -16.68 28.35
CA GLU A 472 -0.07 -15.46 28.23
C GLU A 472 0.45 -15.20 26.81
N ILE A 473 0.72 -16.26 26.04
CA ILE A 473 1.16 -16.16 24.66
C ILE A 473 -0.05 -16.42 23.74
N THR A 474 -0.73 -15.35 23.35
CA THR A 474 -1.89 -15.42 22.45
C THR A 474 -1.55 -15.02 21.02
N LEU A 475 -2.40 -15.44 20.07
CA LEU A 475 -2.35 -15.05 18.65
C LEU A 475 -3.24 -13.83 18.33
N LYS A 476 -3.71 -13.10 19.35
CA LYS A 476 -4.66 -11.99 19.18
C LYS A 476 -4.14 -10.91 18.23
N ASP A 477 -2.87 -10.55 18.36
CA ASP A 477 -2.22 -9.50 17.56
C ASP A 477 -1.69 -10.01 16.20
N ASP A 478 -1.58 -11.33 16.03
CA ASP A 478 -0.98 -11.95 14.83
C ASP A 478 -2.01 -12.41 13.79
N LEU A 479 -3.29 -12.58 14.17
CA LEU A 479 -4.38 -13.06 13.29
C LEU A 479 -5.58 -12.12 13.30
N GLN A 480 -6.19 -11.91 12.12
CA GLN A 480 -7.44 -11.16 12.01
C GLN A 480 -8.58 -11.88 12.75
N GLU A 481 -9.50 -11.12 13.32
CA GLU A 481 -10.65 -11.65 14.08
C GLU A 481 -11.43 -12.72 13.29
N ARG A 482 -11.70 -12.48 12.00
CA ARG A 482 -12.36 -13.48 11.13
C ARG A 482 -11.62 -14.81 11.09
N GLU A 483 -10.29 -14.78 10.96
CA GLU A 483 -9.49 -16.00 10.88
C GLU A 483 -9.47 -16.76 12.20
N ARG A 484 -9.41 -16.03 13.34
CA ARG A 484 -9.48 -16.63 14.68
C ARG A 484 -10.83 -17.31 14.90
N THR A 485 -11.92 -16.62 14.56
CA THR A 485 -13.29 -17.11 14.63
C THR A 485 -13.52 -18.31 13.71
N ASP A 486 -12.96 -18.30 12.49
CA ASP A 486 -13.10 -19.41 11.54
C ASP A 486 -12.35 -20.67 12.00
N LEU A 487 -11.16 -20.53 12.60
CA LEU A 487 -10.40 -21.65 13.16
C LEU A 487 -11.13 -22.26 14.36
N TYR A 488 -11.64 -21.42 15.27
CA TYR A 488 -12.45 -21.85 16.39
C TYR A 488 -13.75 -22.52 15.91
N LYS A 489 -14.45 -21.91 14.95
CA LYS A 489 -15.65 -22.47 14.32
C LYS A 489 -15.37 -23.82 13.70
N THR A 490 -14.27 -23.98 12.96
CA THR A 490 -13.85 -25.24 12.32
C THR A 490 -13.65 -26.35 13.35
N TYR A 491 -13.01 -26.04 14.49
CA TYR A 491 -12.78 -27.00 15.56
C TYR A 491 -14.05 -27.33 16.35
N LEU A 492 -14.89 -26.34 16.67
CA LEU A 492 -16.20 -26.55 17.30
C LEU A 492 -17.09 -27.45 16.44
N LEU A 493 -17.11 -27.16 15.15
CA LEU A 493 -17.85 -27.94 14.17
C LEU A 493 -17.33 -29.38 14.14
N PHE A 494 -16.02 -29.61 14.25
CA PHE A 494 -15.43 -30.96 14.39
C PHE A 494 -15.93 -31.65 15.67
N CYS A 495 -15.98 -30.97 16.82
CA CYS A 495 -16.49 -31.52 18.08
C CYS A 495 -17.97 -31.95 17.98
N ILE A 496 -18.77 -31.25 17.15
CA ILE A 496 -20.19 -31.61 16.93
C ILE A 496 -20.35 -32.82 16.00
N THR A 497 -19.53 -32.91 14.94
CA THR A 497 -19.65 -33.96 13.91
C THR A 497 -18.93 -35.27 14.27
N GLY A 498 -17.91 -35.22 15.12
CA GLY A 498 -17.05 -36.36 15.47
C GLY A 498 -16.07 -36.76 14.36
N GLU A 499 -15.17 -37.70 14.65
CA GLU A 499 -14.22 -38.21 13.65
C GLU A 499 -14.90 -39.25 12.74
N VAL A 500 -15.04 -38.91 11.46
CA VAL A 500 -15.51 -39.82 10.40
C VAL A 500 -14.33 -40.59 9.84
N LYS A 501 -14.13 -41.83 10.28
CA LYS A 501 -13.14 -42.74 9.67
C LYS A 501 -13.80 -43.48 8.50
N ARG A 502 -13.27 -43.32 7.29
CA ARG A 502 -13.64 -44.15 6.13
C ARG A 502 -12.88 -45.46 6.21
N ILE A 503 -13.60 -46.56 6.33
CA ILE A 503 -13.03 -47.91 6.23
C ILE A 503 -12.94 -48.27 4.72
N PRO A 504 -11.93 -49.04 4.28
CA PRO A 504 -11.88 -49.58 2.93
C PRO A 504 -13.04 -50.57 2.70
N PHE A 505 -14.19 -50.02 2.32
CA PHE A 505 -15.39 -50.63 1.71
C PHE A 505 -16.54 -49.62 1.57
N GLY A 506 -16.28 -48.32 1.77
CA GLY A 506 -17.28 -47.25 1.59
C GLY A 506 -18.14 -46.94 2.82
N ALA A 507 -18.01 -47.71 3.90
CA ALA A 507 -18.67 -47.43 5.17
C ALA A 507 -17.95 -46.31 5.95
N GLN A 508 -18.71 -45.30 6.38
CA GLN A 508 -18.27 -44.24 7.26
C GLN A 508 -18.68 -44.58 8.70
N ILE A 509 -17.72 -44.70 9.61
CA ILE A 509 -18.00 -44.81 11.05
C ILE A 509 -17.70 -43.47 11.71
N THR A 510 -18.71 -42.88 12.34
CA THR A 510 -18.56 -41.76 13.27
C THR A 510 -18.21 -42.33 14.65
N THR A 511 -17.06 -41.95 15.19
CA THR A 511 -16.74 -42.21 16.60
C THR A 511 -17.57 -41.29 17.51
N LYS A 512 -17.86 -41.75 18.74
CA LYS A 512 -18.78 -41.07 19.67
C LYS A 512 -18.23 -39.71 20.12
N LYS A 513 -19.17 -38.84 20.53
CA LYS A 513 -18.94 -37.49 21.07
C LYS A 513 -18.23 -37.60 22.43
N ASP A 514 -16.93 -37.31 22.48
CA ASP A 514 -16.20 -37.26 23.74
C ASP A 514 -16.19 -35.82 24.27
N ASP A 515 -16.69 -35.62 25.49
CA ASP A 515 -16.76 -34.29 26.13
C ASP A 515 -15.37 -33.68 26.37
N SER A 516 -14.30 -34.48 26.31
CA SER A 516 -12.90 -34.03 26.33
C SER A 516 -12.53 -33.10 25.17
N GLU A 517 -13.20 -33.20 24.01
CA GLU A 517 -12.90 -32.34 22.86
C GLU A 517 -13.33 -30.88 23.09
N TYR A 518 -14.37 -30.66 23.91
CA TYR A 518 -14.84 -29.33 24.27
C TYR A 518 -13.90 -28.62 25.27
N VAL A 519 -13.16 -29.38 26.09
CA VAL A 519 -12.10 -28.83 26.96
C VAL A 519 -10.92 -28.31 26.11
N LEU A 520 -10.53 -29.08 25.09
CA LEU A 520 -9.51 -28.65 24.11
C LEU A 520 -9.98 -27.42 23.31
N LEU A 521 -11.28 -27.32 23.02
CA LEU A 521 -11.86 -26.14 22.36
C LEU A 521 -11.72 -24.88 23.24
N ASN A 522 -11.89 -24.99 24.57
CA ASN A 522 -11.66 -23.87 25.49
C ASN A 522 -10.19 -23.40 25.45
N GLN A 523 -9.26 -24.36 25.51
CA GLN A 523 -7.83 -24.08 25.42
C GLN A 523 -7.45 -23.43 24.08
N LEU A 524 -8.09 -23.86 22.98
CA LEU A 524 -7.93 -23.23 21.68
C LEU A 524 -8.43 -21.78 21.67
N GLY A 525 -9.56 -21.50 22.32
CA GLY A 525 -10.07 -20.14 22.52
C GLY A 525 -9.06 -19.24 23.23
N GLY A 526 -8.41 -19.76 24.27
CA GLY A 526 -7.33 -19.10 25.00
C GLY A 526 -6.10 -18.80 24.13
N ILE A 527 -5.62 -19.78 23.35
CA ILE A 527 -4.46 -19.61 22.44
C ILE A 527 -4.76 -18.58 21.33
N LEU A 528 -5.97 -18.64 20.76
CA LEU A 528 -6.42 -17.68 19.74
C LEU A 528 -6.67 -16.28 20.32
N GLY A 529 -6.79 -16.15 21.65
CA GLY A 529 -7.10 -14.89 22.32
C GLY A 529 -8.50 -14.36 21.97
N LEU A 530 -9.47 -15.26 21.79
CA LEU A 530 -10.87 -14.90 21.57
C LEU A 530 -11.50 -14.45 22.89
N SER A 531 -12.32 -13.39 22.84
CA SER A 531 -13.09 -12.96 24.00
C SER A 531 -14.24 -13.94 24.31
N THR A 532 -14.72 -13.94 25.55
CA THR A 532 -15.89 -14.75 25.95
C THR A 532 -17.12 -14.40 25.10
N THR A 533 -17.30 -13.12 24.75
CA THR A 533 -18.36 -12.65 23.87
C THR A 533 -18.24 -13.17 22.43
N GLU A 534 -17.03 -13.17 21.86
CA GLU A 534 -16.76 -13.73 20.52
C GLU A 534 -17.04 -15.24 20.48
N ILE A 535 -16.59 -15.98 21.50
CA ILE A 535 -16.85 -17.41 21.63
C ILE A 535 -18.37 -17.67 21.64
N VAL A 536 -19.09 -16.97 22.51
CA VAL A 536 -20.55 -17.10 22.62
C VAL A 536 -21.25 -16.80 21.28
N GLU A 537 -20.80 -15.78 20.55
CA GLU A 537 -21.34 -15.45 19.24
C GLU A 537 -21.09 -16.56 18.20
N VAL A 538 -19.92 -17.21 18.21
CA VAL A 538 -19.66 -18.37 17.32
C VAL A 538 -20.61 -19.51 17.64
N HIS A 539 -20.76 -19.85 18.92
CA HIS A 539 -21.67 -20.90 19.35
C HIS A 539 -23.13 -20.59 18.99
N ARG A 540 -23.55 -19.34 19.16
CA ARG A 540 -24.88 -18.83 18.75
C ARG A 540 -25.07 -18.91 17.24
N SER A 541 -24.14 -18.37 16.44
CA SER A 541 -24.26 -18.35 14.98
C SER A 541 -24.35 -19.75 14.38
N LEU A 542 -23.63 -20.72 14.97
CA LEU A 542 -23.68 -22.10 14.54
C LEU A 542 -25.00 -22.77 14.91
N ALA A 543 -25.51 -22.50 16.10
CA ALA A 543 -26.83 -22.93 16.54
C ALA A 543 -27.93 -22.35 15.64
N GLU A 544 -27.87 -21.06 15.29
CA GLU A 544 -28.80 -20.41 14.35
C GLU A 544 -28.76 -21.04 12.96
N GLN A 545 -27.56 -21.36 12.45
CA GLN A 545 -27.39 -22.03 11.16
C GLN A 545 -28.00 -23.44 11.16
N ALA A 546 -27.76 -24.22 12.22
CA ALA A 546 -28.33 -25.56 12.36
C ALA A 546 -29.86 -25.51 12.45
N PHE A 547 -30.40 -24.58 13.26
CA PHE A 547 -31.84 -24.38 13.38
C PHE A 547 -32.46 -23.93 12.05
N ARG A 548 -31.84 -22.97 11.34
CA ARG A 548 -32.32 -22.49 10.04
C ARG A 548 -32.39 -23.61 9.00
N GLN A 549 -31.36 -24.43 8.87
CA GLN A 549 -31.35 -25.54 7.90
C GLN A 549 -32.47 -26.55 8.20
N GLN A 550 -32.68 -26.91 9.46
CA GLN A 550 -33.74 -27.84 9.84
C GLN A 550 -35.14 -27.22 9.71
N ALA A 551 -35.28 -25.94 10.07
CA ALA A 551 -36.52 -25.18 9.95
C ALA A 551 -36.93 -24.98 8.48
N GLU A 552 -35.98 -24.74 7.57
CA GLU A 552 -36.24 -24.66 6.12
C GLU A 552 -36.79 -25.97 5.54
N VAL A 553 -36.35 -27.12 6.07
CA VAL A 553 -36.88 -28.45 5.70
C VAL A 553 -38.31 -28.64 6.22
N ILE A 554 -38.59 -28.24 7.46
CA ILE A 554 -39.92 -28.38 8.07
C ILE A 554 -40.93 -27.42 7.43
N LEU A 555 -40.49 -26.22 7.04
CA LEU A 555 -41.31 -25.17 6.44
C LEU A 555 -41.26 -25.16 4.90
N ALA A 556 -40.97 -26.29 4.26
CA ALA A 556 -40.84 -26.40 2.80
C ALA A 556 -42.06 -25.84 2.04
N ASP A 557 -43.27 -26.01 2.57
CA ASP A 557 -44.52 -25.54 1.95
C ASP A 557 -44.97 -24.14 2.40
N GLY A 558 -44.19 -23.45 3.25
CA GLY A 558 -44.47 -22.09 3.72
C GLY A 558 -45.62 -21.95 4.73
N GLN A 559 -46.34 -23.03 5.07
CA GLN A 559 -47.46 -22.99 6.03
C GLN A 559 -47.02 -23.31 7.47
N LEU A 560 -47.44 -22.46 8.41
CA LEU A 560 -47.33 -22.65 9.85
C LEU A 560 -48.55 -23.42 10.39
N THR A 561 -48.50 -24.75 10.37
CA THR A 561 -49.50 -25.59 11.05
C THR A 561 -49.13 -25.79 12.51
N LYS A 562 -50.12 -26.04 13.39
CA LYS A 562 -49.89 -26.29 14.84
C LYS A 562 -48.83 -27.39 15.08
N ALA A 563 -48.86 -28.47 14.31
CA ALA A 563 -47.89 -29.56 14.39
C ALA A 563 -46.45 -29.14 14.01
N ARG A 564 -46.29 -28.24 13.02
CA ARG A 564 -44.96 -27.71 12.64
C ARG A 564 -44.41 -26.75 13.69
N VAL A 565 -45.29 -25.96 14.33
CA VAL A 565 -44.90 -25.11 15.46
C VAL A 565 -44.41 -25.96 16.64
N GLU A 566 -45.05 -27.09 16.92
CA GLU A 566 -44.59 -28.05 17.94
C GLU A 566 -43.22 -28.66 17.59
N GLN A 567 -43.01 -29.09 16.34
CA GLN A 567 -41.71 -29.58 15.87
C GLN A 567 -40.60 -28.51 15.92
N LEU A 568 -40.92 -27.26 15.57
CA LEU A 568 -39.99 -26.14 15.68
C LEU A 568 -39.67 -25.81 17.14
N ASN A 569 -40.64 -25.95 18.06
CA ASN A 569 -40.42 -25.79 19.50
C ASN A 569 -39.56 -26.93 20.08
N GLU A 570 -39.71 -28.16 19.61
CA GLU A 570 -38.83 -29.28 19.97
C GLU A 570 -37.40 -29.06 19.47
N LEU A 571 -37.25 -28.61 18.22
CA LEU A 571 -35.93 -28.26 17.67
C LEU A 571 -35.29 -27.09 18.42
N GLN A 572 -36.07 -26.09 18.80
CA GLN A 572 -35.59 -24.98 19.64
C GLN A 572 -35.01 -25.51 20.95
N LYS A 573 -35.70 -26.44 21.62
CA LYS A 573 -35.22 -27.06 22.88
C LYS A 573 -33.95 -27.89 22.67
N GLN A 574 -33.82 -28.56 21.51
CA GLN A 574 -32.63 -29.35 21.18
C GLN A 574 -31.40 -28.49 20.88
N VAL A 575 -31.58 -27.36 20.20
CA VAL A 575 -30.48 -26.46 19.82
C VAL A 575 -30.14 -25.46 20.94
N GLY A 576 -31.12 -25.11 21.77
CA GLY A 576 -30.91 -24.21 22.92
C GLY A 576 -30.87 -22.73 22.56
N LEU A 577 -31.58 -22.31 21.51
CA LEU A 577 -31.64 -20.91 21.09
C LEU A 577 -32.75 -20.13 21.82
N PRO A 578 -32.53 -18.84 22.13
CA PRO A 578 -33.57 -18.01 22.72
C PRO A 578 -34.78 -17.84 21.78
N PRO A 579 -36.00 -17.73 22.32
CA PRO A 579 -37.24 -17.69 21.53
C PRO A 579 -37.31 -16.49 20.59
N GLN A 580 -36.69 -15.36 20.94
CA GLN A 580 -36.69 -14.15 20.12
C GLN A 580 -35.98 -14.36 18.77
N TYR A 581 -34.83 -15.05 18.78
CA TYR A 581 -34.06 -15.34 17.57
C TYR A 581 -34.74 -16.40 16.71
N VAL A 582 -35.27 -17.44 17.35
CA VAL A 582 -36.06 -18.49 16.68
C VAL A 582 -37.25 -17.89 15.96
N GLN A 583 -38.01 -17.02 16.61
CA GLN A 583 -39.15 -16.34 16.00
C GLN A 583 -38.72 -15.46 14.82
N LYS A 584 -37.58 -14.77 14.91
CA LYS A 584 -37.03 -13.98 13.80
C LYS A 584 -36.64 -14.86 12.61
N ILE A 585 -36.01 -16.01 12.85
CA ILE A 585 -35.64 -16.98 11.81
C ILE A 585 -36.88 -17.57 11.16
N ILE A 586 -37.88 -18.00 11.96
CA ILE A 586 -39.15 -18.53 11.45
C ILE A 586 -39.84 -17.48 10.59
N LYS A 587 -39.98 -16.23 11.09
CA LYS A 587 -40.55 -15.12 10.31
C LYS A 587 -39.82 -14.95 8.98
N ASN A 588 -38.49 -14.87 8.98
CA ASN A 588 -37.69 -14.72 7.76
C ASN A 588 -37.84 -15.89 6.77
N ILE A 589 -37.89 -17.14 7.25
CA ILE A 589 -38.10 -18.31 6.39
C ILE A 589 -39.52 -18.26 5.81
N THR A 590 -40.52 -17.97 6.64
CA THR A 590 -41.92 -17.89 6.19
C THR A 590 -42.13 -16.77 5.18
N THR A 591 -41.60 -15.56 5.40
CA THR A 591 -41.71 -14.46 4.44
C THR A 591 -41.02 -14.79 3.12
N THR A 592 -39.83 -15.39 3.17
CA THR A 592 -39.10 -15.79 1.96
C THR A 592 -39.84 -16.88 1.17
N LYS A 593 -40.42 -17.88 1.84
CA LYS A 593 -41.17 -18.96 1.19
C LYS A 593 -42.55 -18.53 0.72
N MET A 594 -43.25 -17.69 1.49
CA MET A 594 -44.53 -17.09 1.09
C MET A 594 -44.34 -16.18 -0.13
N ALA A 595 -43.29 -15.36 -0.18
CA ALA A 595 -42.94 -14.57 -1.35
C ALA A 595 -42.75 -15.46 -2.60
N ALA A 596 -41.95 -16.52 -2.49
CA ALA A 596 -41.74 -17.47 -3.61
C ALA A 596 -43.03 -18.17 -4.07
N ALA A 597 -43.94 -18.50 -3.14
CA ALA A 597 -45.24 -19.09 -3.47
C ALA A 597 -46.17 -18.08 -4.19
N ILE A 598 -46.18 -16.83 -3.75
CA ILE A 598 -46.94 -15.73 -4.35
C ILE A 598 -46.41 -15.44 -5.77
N GLU A 599 -45.10 -15.34 -5.96
CA GLU A 599 -44.48 -15.15 -7.28
C GLU A 599 -44.85 -16.27 -8.25
N THR A 600 -44.83 -17.52 -7.80
CA THR A 600 -45.22 -18.68 -8.62
C THR A 600 -46.70 -18.64 -9.00
N ALA A 601 -47.57 -18.25 -8.06
CA ALA A 601 -49.01 -18.14 -8.31
C ALA A 601 -49.37 -16.98 -9.25
N ILE A 602 -48.62 -15.86 -9.20
CA ILE A 602 -48.71 -14.75 -10.15
C ILE A 602 -48.25 -15.18 -11.55
N GLY A 603 -47.13 -15.90 -11.64
CA GLY A 603 -46.62 -16.44 -12.91
C GLY A 603 -47.60 -17.40 -13.60
N GLN A 604 -48.37 -18.15 -12.82
CA GLN A 604 -49.43 -19.05 -13.30
C GLN A 604 -50.78 -18.37 -13.58
N GLY A 605 -50.92 -17.06 -13.32
CA GLY A 605 -52.16 -16.30 -13.53
C GLY A 605 -53.31 -16.68 -12.58
N ARG A 606 -53.00 -17.32 -11.44
CA ARG A 606 -54.00 -17.79 -10.46
C ARG A 606 -54.37 -16.73 -9.41
N LEU A 607 -53.60 -15.64 -9.34
CA LEU A 607 -53.83 -14.52 -8.43
C LEU A 607 -54.28 -13.30 -9.21
N ASN A 608 -55.52 -12.86 -8.96
CA ASN A 608 -56.08 -11.65 -9.55
C ASN A 608 -56.08 -10.48 -8.53
N ILE A 609 -56.23 -9.23 -8.99
CA ILE A 609 -56.15 -8.04 -8.11
C ILE A 609 -57.07 -8.11 -6.89
N LYS A 610 -58.23 -8.76 -7.03
CA LYS A 610 -59.19 -9.02 -5.94
C LYS A 610 -58.60 -9.92 -4.84
N GLN A 611 -57.89 -10.98 -5.22
CA GLN A 611 -57.22 -11.88 -4.28
C GLN A 611 -55.98 -11.22 -3.66
N ILE A 612 -55.31 -10.32 -4.38
CA ILE A 612 -54.22 -9.50 -3.82
C ILE A 612 -54.77 -8.54 -2.76
N ARG A 613 -55.96 -7.97 -2.96
CA ARG A 613 -56.66 -7.14 -1.96
C ARG A 613 -57.04 -7.98 -0.72
N GLU A 614 -57.53 -9.20 -0.89
CA GLU A 614 -57.79 -10.15 0.21
C GLU A 614 -56.50 -10.53 0.99
N LEU A 615 -55.36 -10.65 0.30
CA LEU A 615 -54.06 -10.90 0.93
C LEU A 615 -53.52 -9.66 1.69
N LYS A 616 -53.85 -8.45 1.23
CA LYS A 616 -53.52 -7.19 1.94
C LYS A 616 -54.40 -6.99 3.18
N GLU A 617 -55.70 -7.30 3.07
CA GLU A 617 -56.64 -7.27 4.19
C GLU A 617 -56.29 -8.27 5.29
N SER A 618 -55.66 -9.40 4.93
CA SER A 618 -55.12 -10.37 5.89
C SER A 618 -53.74 -9.99 6.46
N SER A 619 -53.33 -8.72 6.34
CA SER A 619 -52.12 -8.13 6.95
C SER A 619 -50.79 -8.73 6.49
N VAL A 620 -50.71 -9.18 5.23
CA VAL A 620 -49.45 -9.59 4.60
C VAL A 620 -48.80 -8.37 3.93
N ASP A 621 -47.56 -8.06 4.31
CA ASP A 621 -46.76 -6.97 3.71
C ASP A 621 -46.30 -7.33 2.29
N LEU A 622 -47.20 -7.14 1.32
CA LEU A 622 -46.97 -7.43 -0.10
C LEU A 622 -45.85 -6.57 -0.73
N ASP A 623 -45.56 -5.41 -0.13
CA ASP A 623 -44.58 -4.43 -0.63
C ASP A 623 -43.14 -4.92 -0.61
N SER A 624 -42.78 -5.75 0.38
CA SER A 624 -41.44 -6.37 0.47
C SER A 624 -41.38 -7.74 -0.20
N MET A 625 -42.53 -8.38 -0.43
CA MET A 625 -42.64 -9.76 -0.91
C MET A 625 -42.77 -9.91 -2.43
N ILE A 626 -43.14 -8.84 -3.14
CA ILE A 626 -43.32 -8.86 -4.60
C ILE A 626 -42.42 -7.80 -5.25
N SER A 627 -41.63 -8.19 -6.25
CA SER A 627 -40.78 -7.25 -7.00
C SER A 627 -41.60 -6.16 -7.71
N GLU A 628 -41.01 -4.97 -7.91
CA GLU A 628 -41.64 -3.85 -8.63
C GLU A 628 -42.06 -4.27 -10.06
N THR A 629 -41.23 -5.08 -10.72
CA THR A 629 -41.49 -5.58 -12.08
C THR A 629 -42.70 -6.52 -12.16
N LEU A 630 -42.89 -7.38 -11.15
CA LEU A 630 -44.06 -8.26 -11.08
C LEU A 630 -45.33 -7.48 -10.77
N ARG A 631 -45.27 -6.47 -9.89
CA ARG A 631 -46.38 -5.54 -9.62
C ARG A 631 -46.81 -4.78 -10.87
N GLU A 632 -45.86 -4.25 -11.64
CA GLU A 632 -46.14 -3.60 -12.93
C GLU A 632 -46.76 -4.56 -13.95
N SER A 633 -46.30 -5.82 -13.99
CA SER A 633 -46.87 -6.83 -14.89
C SER A 633 -48.31 -7.22 -14.52
N LEU A 634 -48.61 -7.27 -13.22
CA LEU A 634 -49.96 -7.49 -12.69
C LEU A 634 -50.86 -6.30 -13.05
N PHE A 635 -50.38 -5.08 -12.84
CA PHE A 635 -51.11 -3.87 -13.21
C PHE A 635 -51.45 -3.86 -14.70
N LYS A 636 -50.47 -4.12 -15.58
CA LYS A 636 -50.69 -4.21 -17.04
C LYS A 636 -51.76 -5.23 -17.40
N LYS A 637 -51.67 -6.45 -16.87
CA LYS A 637 -52.67 -7.52 -17.13
C LYS A 637 -54.06 -7.13 -16.65
N THR A 638 -54.18 -6.52 -15.46
CA THR A 638 -55.48 -6.10 -14.92
C THR A 638 -56.11 -4.97 -15.75
N VAL A 639 -55.30 -4.02 -16.21
CA VAL A 639 -55.76 -2.94 -17.10
C VAL A 639 -56.14 -3.49 -18.48
N ASP A 640 -55.37 -4.44 -19.03
CA ASP A 640 -55.72 -5.14 -20.27
C ASP A 640 -57.05 -5.91 -20.16
N GLU A 641 -57.32 -6.55 -19.02
CA GLU A 641 -58.60 -7.23 -18.76
C GLU A 641 -59.78 -6.23 -18.70
N ILE A 642 -59.59 -5.08 -18.05
CA ILE A 642 -60.61 -4.02 -17.95
C ILE A 642 -60.97 -3.48 -19.35
N PHE A 643 -59.97 -3.21 -20.19
CA PHE A 643 -60.18 -2.76 -21.58
C PHE A 643 -60.78 -3.83 -22.50
N SER A 644 -60.80 -5.11 -22.10
CA SER A 644 -61.32 -6.24 -22.89
C SER A 644 -62.66 -6.79 -22.35
N SER A 645 -63.31 -6.06 -21.45
CA SER A 645 -64.50 -6.52 -20.73
C SER A 645 -65.82 -6.40 -21.52
N GLY A 646 -65.84 -5.67 -22.65
CA GLY A 646 -67.00 -5.53 -23.54
C GLY A 646 -68.10 -4.59 -23.04
N THR A 647 -67.92 -3.96 -21.87
CA THR A 647 -68.95 -3.16 -21.18
C THR A 647 -68.91 -1.67 -21.53
N GLY A 648 -67.77 -1.14 -21.96
CA GLY A 648 -67.62 0.28 -22.37
C GLY A 648 -67.61 1.29 -21.22
N GLU A 649 -67.53 0.82 -19.98
CA GLU A 649 -67.38 1.63 -18.77
C GLU A 649 -65.91 1.60 -18.34
N PHE A 650 -65.33 2.79 -18.15
CA PHE A 650 -63.97 2.97 -17.67
C PHE A 650 -64.05 3.87 -16.43
N ASP A 651 -63.81 3.29 -15.26
CA ASP A 651 -63.83 4.02 -13.99
C ASP A 651 -62.44 4.61 -13.72
N GLU A 652 -62.30 5.91 -13.97
CA GLU A 652 -61.04 6.65 -13.83
C GLU A 652 -60.47 6.56 -12.41
N GLU A 653 -61.31 6.64 -11.37
CA GLU A 653 -60.88 6.55 -9.97
C GLU A 653 -60.36 5.16 -9.60
N GLU A 654 -60.93 4.09 -10.14
CA GLU A 654 -60.48 2.74 -9.82
C GLU A 654 -59.13 2.43 -10.48
N VAL A 655 -58.97 2.82 -11.75
CA VAL A 655 -57.77 2.51 -12.54
C VAL A 655 -56.59 3.43 -12.21
N TYR A 656 -56.82 4.72 -11.96
CA TYR A 656 -55.73 5.67 -11.71
C TYR A 656 -55.37 5.85 -10.24
N GLU A 657 -56.29 5.57 -9.32
CA GLU A 657 -56.05 5.80 -7.88
C GLU A 657 -56.07 4.50 -7.10
N LYS A 658 -57.16 3.72 -7.15
CA LYS A 658 -57.30 2.55 -6.26
C LYS A 658 -56.32 1.41 -6.59
N ILE A 659 -56.17 1.03 -7.87
CA ILE A 659 -55.28 -0.07 -8.25
C ILE A 659 -53.79 0.29 -8.06
N PRO A 660 -53.31 1.51 -8.43
CA PRO A 660 -51.93 1.92 -8.15
C PRO A 660 -51.63 2.05 -6.66
N LEU A 661 -52.59 2.47 -5.83
CA LEU A 661 -52.46 2.47 -4.36
C LEU A 661 -52.45 1.06 -3.76
N ASP A 662 -53.23 0.14 -4.32
CA ASP A 662 -53.27 -1.26 -3.88
C ASP A 662 -51.94 -1.97 -4.14
N LEU A 663 -51.34 -1.75 -5.31
CA LEU A 663 -50.07 -2.34 -5.75
C LEU A 663 -48.83 -1.50 -5.41
N ASN A 664 -49.01 -0.30 -4.86
CA ASN A 664 -47.95 0.65 -4.52
C ASN A 664 -47.01 0.97 -5.70
N ILE A 665 -47.61 1.28 -6.85
CA ILE A 665 -46.90 1.69 -8.09
C ILE A 665 -46.99 3.21 -8.21
N ASN A 666 -45.94 3.86 -8.71
CA ASN A 666 -45.96 5.29 -8.96
C ASN A 666 -47.13 5.66 -9.91
N ALA A 667 -48.01 6.55 -9.45
CA ALA A 667 -49.20 6.98 -10.17
C ALA A 667 -48.89 7.56 -11.56
N GLU A 668 -47.74 8.20 -11.74
CA GLU A 668 -47.32 8.74 -13.04
C GLU A 668 -46.92 7.63 -14.03
N LYS A 669 -46.18 6.63 -13.56
CA LYS A 669 -45.83 5.45 -14.36
C LYS A 669 -47.09 4.65 -14.72
N ALA A 670 -48.00 4.47 -13.75
CA ALA A 670 -49.28 3.79 -13.97
C ALA A 670 -50.13 4.52 -15.03
N LYS A 671 -50.22 5.85 -14.97
CA LYS A 671 -50.89 6.66 -15.99
C LYS A 671 -50.28 6.50 -17.38
N ASN A 672 -48.95 6.55 -17.50
CA ASN A 672 -48.27 6.35 -18.78
C ASN A 672 -48.53 4.95 -19.36
N VAL A 673 -48.47 3.91 -18.53
CA VAL A 673 -48.76 2.53 -18.93
C VAL A 673 -50.21 2.36 -19.41
N VAL A 674 -51.18 2.95 -18.70
CA VAL A 674 -52.59 2.95 -19.12
C VAL A 674 -52.77 3.68 -20.45
N GLN A 675 -52.11 4.82 -20.64
CA GLN A 675 -52.18 5.58 -21.90
C GLN A 675 -51.55 4.84 -23.09
N GLU A 676 -50.42 4.18 -22.90
CA GLU A 676 -49.78 3.35 -23.94
C GLU A 676 -50.66 2.15 -24.31
N LEU A 677 -51.21 1.44 -23.30
CA LEU A 677 -52.11 0.32 -23.52
C LEU A 677 -53.38 0.77 -24.24
N ALA A 678 -54.02 1.85 -23.79
CA ALA A 678 -55.21 2.42 -24.44
C ALA A 678 -54.94 2.81 -25.91
N ARG A 679 -53.81 3.47 -26.21
CA ARG A 679 -53.44 3.83 -27.59
C ARG A 679 -53.24 2.62 -28.49
N SER A 680 -52.55 1.59 -27.99
CA SER A 680 -52.33 0.35 -28.75
C SER A 680 -53.63 -0.42 -28.98
N ARG A 681 -54.54 -0.38 -28.00
CA ARG A 681 -55.83 -1.06 -28.07
C ARG A 681 -56.84 -0.33 -28.94
N LEU A 682 -56.87 1.01 -28.96
CA LEU A 682 -57.76 1.80 -29.82
C LEU A 682 -57.69 1.41 -31.30
N SER A 683 -56.48 1.25 -31.84
CA SER A 683 -56.32 0.80 -33.23
C SER A 683 -56.73 -0.66 -33.41
N ASN A 684 -56.38 -1.51 -32.45
CA ASN A 684 -56.66 -2.95 -32.53
C ASN A 684 -58.16 -3.25 -32.39
N SER A 685 -58.88 -2.57 -31.50
CA SER A 685 -60.33 -2.74 -31.31
C SER A 685 -61.11 -2.23 -32.52
N LEU A 686 -60.66 -1.16 -33.19
CA LEU A 686 -61.23 -0.72 -34.47
C LEU A 686 -61.03 -1.76 -35.57
N ILE A 687 -59.81 -2.30 -35.71
CA ILE A 687 -59.51 -3.37 -36.68
C ILE A 687 -60.35 -4.62 -36.36
N GLN A 688 -60.49 -4.98 -35.09
CA GLN A 688 -61.33 -6.10 -34.65
C GLN A 688 -62.80 -5.85 -34.98
N ALA A 689 -63.34 -4.66 -34.69
CA ALA A 689 -64.72 -4.29 -35.01
C ALA A 689 -64.98 -4.36 -36.52
N VAL A 690 -64.08 -3.86 -37.37
CA VAL A 690 -64.20 -3.96 -38.84
C VAL A 690 -64.08 -5.42 -39.30
N SER A 691 -63.18 -6.22 -38.71
CA SER A 691 -63.05 -7.63 -39.04
C SER A 691 -64.33 -8.42 -38.70
N LEU A 692 -64.94 -8.13 -37.56
CA LEU A 692 -66.18 -8.74 -37.09
C LEU A 692 -67.39 -8.26 -37.90
N LEU A 693 -67.35 -7.02 -38.41
CA LEU A 693 -68.33 -6.48 -39.36
C LEU A 693 -68.32 -7.31 -40.66
N ARG A 694 -67.13 -7.57 -41.23
CA ARG A 694 -66.97 -8.41 -42.42
C ARG A 694 -67.45 -9.84 -42.20
N GLN A 695 -67.29 -10.35 -40.98
CA GLN A 695 -67.81 -11.66 -40.55
C GLN A 695 -69.30 -11.65 -40.19
N ARG A 696 -69.99 -10.49 -40.28
CA ARG A 696 -71.41 -10.27 -39.92
C ARG A 696 -71.76 -10.59 -38.46
N ASN A 697 -70.78 -10.66 -37.55
CA ASN A 697 -71.02 -10.90 -36.13
C ASN A 697 -71.40 -9.61 -35.39
N ARG A 698 -72.71 -9.32 -35.33
CA ARG A 698 -73.23 -8.05 -34.76
C ARG A 698 -72.94 -7.88 -33.27
N GLN A 699 -72.95 -8.96 -32.48
CA GLN A 699 -72.70 -8.86 -31.04
C GLN A 699 -71.21 -8.59 -30.75
N GLY A 700 -70.32 -9.29 -31.47
CA GLY A 700 -68.87 -9.04 -31.36
C GLY A 700 -68.48 -7.63 -31.82
N VAL A 701 -69.15 -7.09 -32.85
CA VAL A 701 -68.97 -5.70 -33.28
C VAL A 701 -69.32 -4.74 -32.14
N VAL A 702 -70.43 -4.95 -31.44
CA VAL A 702 -70.85 -4.07 -30.33
C VAL A 702 -69.90 -4.17 -29.14
N SER A 703 -69.43 -5.37 -28.78
CA SER A 703 -68.45 -5.51 -27.70
C SER A 703 -67.13 -4.82 -28.04
N SER A 704 -66.60 -5.02 -29.25
CA SER A 704 -65.35 -4.35 -29.66
C SER A 704 -65.52 -2.83 -29.83
N LEU A 705 -66.71 -2.34 -30.19
CA LEU A 705 -67.02 -0.90 -30.20
C LEU A 705 -67.14 -0.34 -28.78
N ASN A 706 -67.69 -1.10 -27.83
CA ASN A 706 -67.70 -0.72 -26.42
C ASN A 706 -66.29 -0.69 -25.84
N ASP A 707 -65.43 -1.66 -26.19
CA ASP A 707 -64.01 -1.66 -25.81
C ASP A 707 -63.29 -0.43 -26.39
N LEU A 708 -63.61 -0.04 -27.62
CA LEU A 708 -63.11 1.19 -28.24
C LEU A 708 -63.58 2.45 -27.49
N LEU A 709 -64.83 2.49 -27.02
CA LEU A 709 -65.34 3.59 -26.18
C LEU A 709 -64.67 3.66 -24.80
N ALA A 710 -64.37 2.52 -24.18
CA ALA A 710 -63.62 2.48 -22.92
C ALA A 710 -62.19 3.03 -23.11
N CYS A 711 -61.55 2.69 -24.23
CA CYS A 711 -60.21 3.20 -24.54
C CYS A 711 -60.20 4.70 -24.90
N ASP A 712 -61.24 5.21 -25.56
CA ASP A 712 -61.37 6.64 -25.91
C ASP A 712 -61.66 7.51 -24.68
N LYS A 713 -62.41 6.99 -23.71
CA LYS A 713 -62.59 7.65 -22.40
C LYS A 713 -61.25 7.75 -21.64
N ALA A 714 -60.42 6.70 -21.68
CA ALA A 714 -59.12 6.70 -21.02
C ALA A 714 -58.08 7.63 -21.69
N VAL A 715 -58.15 7.80 -23.02
CA VAL A 715 -57.31 8.71 -23.79
C VAL A 715 -58.14 9.35 -24.91
N PRO A 716 -58.50 10.65 -24.82
CA PRO A 716 -59.21 11.32 -25.91
C PRO A 716 -58.31 11.36 -27.15
N ALA A 717 -58.66 10.58 -28.17
CA ALA A 717 -57.77 10.34 -29.30
C ALA A 717 -57.87 11.42 -30.38
N LYS A 718 -56.79 11.58 -31.15
CA LYS A 718 -56.86 12.17 -32.50
C LYS A 718 -57.77 11.28 -33.37
N PRO A 719 -58.57 11.83 -34.29
CA PRO A 719 -59.49 11.04 -35.09
C PRO A 719 -58.72 9.95 -35.87
N LEU A 720 -59.10 8.69 -35.63
CA LEU A 720 -58.56 7.54 -36.36
C LEU A 720 -59.06 7.60 -37.80
N SER A 721 -58.14 7.58 -38.77
CA SER A 721 -58.46 7.51 -40.19
C SER A 721 -58.60 6.05 -40.62
N TRP A 722 -59.72 5.70 -41.28
CA TRP A 722 -59.91 4.42 -41.95
C TRP A 722 -60.12 4.66 -43.45
N ASP A 723 -59.52 3.82 -44.28
CA ASP A 723 -59.48 4.03 -45.74
C ASP A 723 -60.88 3.88 -46.40
N VAL A 724 -61.80 3.14 -45.78
CA VAL A 724 -63.15 2.89 -46.31
C VAL A 724 -64.23 3.55 -45.44
N PRO A 725 -64.79 4.70 -45.84
CA PRO A 725 -65.78 5.42 -45.03
C PRO A 725 -67.14 4.69 -44.94
N GLU A 726 -67.46 3.81 -45.88
CA GLU A 726 -68.70 3.02 -45.89
C GLU A 726 -68.73 1.99 -44.76
N GLU A 727 -67.60 1.33 -44.47
CA GLU A 727 -67.50 0.35 -43.36
C GLU A 727 -67.70 1.02 -42.00
N LEU A 728 -67.27 2.28 -41.85
CA LEU A 728 -67.52 3.08 -40.65
C LEU A 728 -69.00 3.46 -40.49
N ALA A 729 -69.67 3.81 -41.59
CA ALA A 729 -71.10 4.10 -41.58
C ALA A 729 -71.94 2.86 -41.22
N ASP A 730 -71.53 1.68 -41.70
CA ASP A 730 -72.17 0.40 -41.35
C ASP A 730 -71.95 0.00 -39.89
N LEU A 731 -70.75 0.19 -39.34
CA LEU A 731 -70.48 0.01 -37.91
C LEU A 731 -71.39 0.89 -37.05
N PHE A 732 -71.53 2.16 -37.44
CA PHE A 732 -72.41 3.11 -36.74
C PHE A 732 -73.88 2.73 -36.85
N ALA A 733 -74.33 2.29 -38.01
CA ALA A 733 -75.71 1.83 -38.20
C ALA A 733 -76.03 0.58 -37.35
N ILE A 734 -75.08 -0.34 -37.21
CA ILE A 734 -75.23 -1.52 -36.33
C ILE A 734 -75.26 -1.10 -34.86
N TYR A 735 -74.36 -0.20 -34.45
CA TYR A 735 -74.32 0.29 -33.08
C TYR A 735 -75.59 1.08 -32.71
N LEU A 736 -76.10 1.94 -33.61
CA LEU A 736 -77.37 2.66 -33.42
C LEU A 736 -78.58 1.74 -33.33
N LYS A 737 -78.64 0.69 -34.15
CA LYS A 737 -79.73 -0.31 -34.08
C LYS A 737 -79.73 -1.07 -32.76
N VAL A 738 -78.56 -1.34 -32.18
CA VAL A 738 -78.45 -2.06 -30.91
C VAL A 738 -78.71 -1.13 -29.71
N THR A 739 -78.15 0.09 -29.73
CA THR A 739 -78.39 1.11 -28.69
C THR A 739 -79.82 1.64 -28.69
N GLN A 740 -80.57 1.49 -29.79
CA GLN A 740 -82.01 1.80 -29.79
C GLN A 740 -82.81 0.99 -28.75
N HIS A 741 -82.29 -0.15 -28.30
CA HIS A 741 -82.89 -0.98 -27.26
C HIS A 741 -82.38 -0.72 -25.83
N GLN A 742 -81.37 0.12 -25.62
CA GLN A 742 -80.82 0.42 -24.27
C GLN A 742 -80.82 1.94 -24.03
N ARG A 743 -81.58 2.37 -23.01
CA ARG A 743 -81.68 3.77 -22.54
C ARG A 743 -80.30 4.31 -22.13
N ASN A 744 -79.57 4.91 -23.06
CA ASN A 744 -78.45 5.83 -22.81
C ASN A 744 -78.34 6.83 -23.98
N TYR A 745 -79.40 7.62 -24.18
CA TYR A 745 -79.60 8.43 -25.39
C TYR A 745 -78.97 9.84 -25.36
N CYS A 746 -78.37 10.30 -24.24
CA CYS A 746 -77.94 11.70 -24.14
C CYS A 746 -76.44 11.96 -24.35
N ALA A 747 -75.53 11.00 -24.19
CA ALA A 747 -74.09 11.26 -24.29
C ALA A 747 -73.47 10.90 -25.66
N CYS A 748 -73.98 9.87 -26.35
CA CYS A 748 -73.37 9.37 -27.58
C CYS A 748 -73.82 10.15 -28.85
N SER A 749 -75.03 10.71 -28.85
CA SER A 749 -75.58 11.52 -29.95
C SER A 749 -75.05 12.96 -29.99
N ILE A 750 -74.23 13.39 -29.04
CA ILE A 750 -73.62 14.74 -29.05
C ILE A 750 -72.17 14.63 -29.50
N CYS A 751 -71.42 13.63 -29.03
CA CYS A 751 -69.99 13.49 -29.35
C CYS A 751 -69.71 13.02 -30.79
N TRP A 752 -70.48 12.06 -31.33
CA TRP A 752 -70.26 11.59 -32.71
C TRP A 752 -70.92 12.48 -33.77
N THR A 753 -72.04 13.13 -33.43
CA THR A 753 -72.71 14.12 -34.29
C THR A 753 -71.88 15.39 -34.42
N LEU A 754 -71.12 15.79 -33.38
CA LEU A 754 -70.08 16.82 -33.48
C LEU A 754 -68.91 16.39 -34.38
N MET A 755 -68.53 15.11 -34.37
CA MET A 755 -67.45 14.57 -35.22
C MET A 755 -67.86 14.55 -36.71
N ILE A 756 -69.10 14.16 -37.00
CA ILE A 756 -69.69 14.13 -38.35
C ILE A 756 -70.03 15.55 -38.85
N LEU A 757 -70.55 16.45 -38.00
CA LEU A 757 -70.77 17.86 -38.37
C LEU A 757 -69.45 18.58 -38.70
N ARG A 758 -68.34 18.25 -38.03
CA ARG A 758 -67.02 18.84 -38.30
C ARG A 758 -66.42 18.37 -39.63
N GLN A 759 -66.85 17.22 -40.15
CA GLN A 759 -66.50 16.68 -41.48
C GLN A 759 -67.47 17.12 -42.59
N LEU A 760 -68.74 17.41 -42.26
CA LEU A 760 -69.76 17.89 -43.22
C LEU A 760 -69.74 19.42 -43.42
N LEU A 761 -69.33 20.21 -42.41
CA LEU A 761 -69.19 21.67 -42.52
C LEU A 761 -68.04 22.12 -43.46
N SER A 762 -67.21 21.20 -43.96
CA SER A 762 -66.24 21.48 -45.03
C SER A 762 -66.80 21.35 -46.45
N GLY A 763 -68.12 21.14 -46.66
CA GLY A 763 -68.65 20.98 -48.01
C GLY A 763 -70.16 21.09 -48.21
N ARG A 764 -70.65 22.34 -48.37
CA ARG A 764 -71.67 22.79 -49.35
C ARG A 764 -73.15 22.29 -49.19
N TRP A 765 -74.10 23.24 -49.28
CA TRP A 765 -75.54 23.18 -49.69
C TRP A 765 -76.65 23.54 -48.66
N GLU A 766 -77.29 24.69 -48.92
CA GLU A 766 -78.60 25.14 -48.43
C GLU A 766 -79.76 24.37 -49.11
N ILE A 767 -80.94 24.24 -48.46
CA ILE A 767 -82.28 24.62 -48.98
C ILE A 767 -83.48 23.98 -48.22
N ASP A 768 -84.48 24.84 -47.98
CA ASP A 768 -85.94 24.70 -47.79
C ASP A 768 -86.63 24.14 -46.52
N TYR A 769 -87.00 25.11 -45.67
CA TYR A 769 -87.80 25.03 -44.44
C TYR A 769 -89.32 24.72 -44.62
N LYS A 770 -89.83 24.55 -45.85
CA LYS A 770 -91.29 24.42 -46.08
C LYS A 770 -91.84 23.00 -45.92
N LEU A 771 -91.02 21.94 -46.00
CA LEU A 771 -91.48 20.56 -45.84
C LEU A 771 -91.68 20.16 -44.36
N LEU A 772 -91.00 20.84 -43.44
CA LEU A 772 -91.07 20.61 -41.99
C LEU A 772 -92.33 21.22 -41.33
N ALA A 773 -92.97 22.19 -42.00
CA ALA A 773 -94.18 22.84 -41.49
C ALA A 773 -95.46 21.97 -41.63
N GLN A 774 -95.45 20.93 -42.48
CA GLN A 774 -96.66 20.17 -42.83
C GLN A 774 -96.84 18.87 -42.02
N ARG A 775 -95.79 18.38 -41.34
CA ARG A 775 -95.86 17.23 -40.41
C ARG A 775 -96.13 17.59 -38.95
N ARG A 776 -96.31 18.88 -38.64
CA ARG A 776 -96.47 19.41 -37.27
C ARG A 776 -97.94 19.48 -36.77
N LYS A 777 -98.92 18.97 -37.52
CA LYS A 777 -100.37 19.16 -37.23
C LYS A 777 -101.16 17.91 -36.80
N THR A 778 -100.54 16.74 -36.64
CA THR A 778 -101.26 15.49 -36.31
C THR A 778 -100.80 14.76 -35.04
N LEU A 779 -99.99 15.40 -34.19
CA LEU A 779 -99.80 15.02 -32.79
C LEU A 779 -100.33 16.16 -31.92
N TYR A 780 -101.60 16.01 -31.60
CA TYR A 780 -102.48 16.91 -30.89
C TYR A 780 -102.09 17.07 -29.41
N SER A 781 -102.43 18.24 -28.88
CA SER A 781 -102.96 18.44 -27.53
C SER A 781 -102.64 17.40 -26.44
N GLU A 782 -101.58 17.65 -25.70
CA GLU A 782 -101.59 17.56 -24.23
C GLU A 782 -100.57 18.60 -23.74
N LYS A 783 -101.03 19.82 -23.50
CA LYS A 783 -100.23 20.89 -22.90
C LYS A 783 -100.23 20.67 -21.38
N ALA A 784 -99.05 20.59 -20.78
CA ALA A 784 -98.58 21.52 -19.74
C ALA A 784 -97.41 20.95 -18.92
N GLN A 785 -96.20 20.85 -19.50
CA GLN A 785 -94.94 20.82 -18.71
C GLN A 785 -93.65 21.00 -19.54
N TRP A 786 -93.70 21.75 -20.64
CA TRP A 786 -92.53 22.01 -21.51
C TRP A 786 -92.45 23.49 -21.92
N GLY A 787 -92.60 24.38 -20.95
CA GLY A 787 -92.59 25.85 -21.15
C GLY A 787 -91.28 26.56 -20.79
N ILE A 788 -90.23 25.87 -20.30
CA ILE A 788 -89.02 26.54 -19.77
C ILE A 788 -87.71 25.97 -20.35
N GLY A 789 -87.69 24.77 -20.95
CA GLY A 789 -86.46 24.18 -21.51
C GLY A 789 -86.12 24.54 -22.96
N LEU A 790 -87.09 24.99 -23.76
CA LEU A 790 -86.89 25.27 -25.20
C LEU A 790 -86.55 26.74 -25.51
N CYS A 791 -86.72 27.65 -24.55
CA CYS A 791 -86.25 29.04 -24.66
C CYS A 791 -84.76 29.18 -24.34
N LEU A 792 -84.18 28.31 -23.49
CA LEU A 792 -82.75 28.37 -23.15
C LEU A 792 -81.83 27.81 -24.24
N ILE A 793 -82.31 26.86 -25.05
CA ILE A 793 -81.54 26.31 -26.17
C ILE A 793 -81.59 27.24 -27.40
N GLY A 794 -82.68 27.99 -27.58
CA GLY A 794 -82.78 29.04 -28.60
C GLY A 794 -81.91 30.26 -28.31
N SER A 795 -81.66 30.57 -27.04
CA SER A 795 -80.76 31.67 -26.63
C SER A 795 -79.29 31.26 -26.59
N PHE A 796 -78.94 29.99 -26.35
CA PHE A 796 -77.55 29.52 -26.36
C PHE A 796 -76.95 29.38 -27.78
N LEU A 797 -77.79 29.06 -28.78
CA LEU A 797 -77.36 28.98 -30.19
C LEU A 797 -77.21 30.34 -30.88
N PHE A 798 -77.71 31.43 -30.27
CA PHE A 798 -77.56 32.79 -30.79
C PHE A 798 -76.29 33.51 -30.28
N THR A 799 -75.57 32.93 -29.32
CA THR A 799 -74.38 33.55 -28.68
C THR A 799 -73.05 32.86 -29.02
N ILE A 800 -73.05 31.76 -29.78
CA ILE A 800 -71.83 31.00 -30.15
C ILE A 800 -71.52 31.09 -31.66
N LEU A 801 -72.32 31.83 -32.44
CA LEU A 801 -72.06 32.09 -33.86
C LEU A 801 -71.46 33.48 -34.15
N PHE A 802 -71.04 34.25 -33.15
CA PHE A 802 -70.25 35.47 -33.33
C PHE A 802 -69.49 35.87 -32.05
N PRO A 803 -68.16 36.06 -32.12
CA PRO A 803 -67.14 35.22 -32.78
C PRO A 803 -66.69 34.05 -31.91
#